data_AF-A0A7C2PFM2-F1
#
_entry.id   AF-A0A7C2PFM2-F1
#
_cell.length_a   1.000
_cell.length_b   1.000
_cell.length_c   1.000
_cell.angle_alpha   90.00
_cell.angle_beta   90.00
_cell.angle_gamma   90.00
#
_symmetry.space_group_name_H-M   'P 1'
#
loop_
_entity.id
_entity.type
_entity.pdbx_description
1 polymer ?
#
loop_
_entity_poly.entity_id
_entity_poly.type
_entity_poly.pdbx_seq_one_letter_code
_entity_poly.pdbx_strand_id
1 'polypeptide(L)'
;MKKTLDSLKEDQRLTGYYRPLWEYWGFKRDLISFLASIKKELLPQTGIENANPDIKVTKGIEKWLQSNSKTDKGFKDKYKDLTIILSEYEKMRVSNSLIDPEDMIEQVISYLLKEPIGFLSQTRRIYLFNVDSLSYNDLDLIKTLSGKGIEWVVTLYYDSERPKLFSRGQKIKDYLSSLGFKNETKKLKLEKPNKKDFSLHELSKNIFNDLKDPNENLPFDSPSIHLIQGDSLADEIVKVGKQIKKLLFNDPTLNPDDIALIVRNHSSYKDLVIETFEKLKIPVYHYFKSNIFHQKLIPVFLQILELKIHNYPSETLMSFIKSNYVYLRGDSIGKAHYNSRTIVRNIDRYYQNIKSSDQNILWYLKSLKAKAPSDRPVDNLQDCILYLEKVKDEIDRFPALQEKASIHEMIKIWRELIIDTFSILYNVYKNMDLEIVQRDSVVLKSFLDLLGEYGYYQSHIQQEDMTFYSFYSTIKELLFDRTVSFQQTRDRHVHCMAPSDIQGIPYKKVFAIGLFEGEFPKKEALNCIIRDVEKKSLNQSYEVFKDSDQQIAQEQFYFFNCLNSPIEELYLSYPLLDDSVRETLPSFFLDELAYHLSKPLDDLNLIIENDEFYYAEEVYHYYGQIQGQEVSSEQGKLDQLILMSNLNRSHIQLIDDRITVEKLRSSLNFSEYEGVLDGDEHNDQLISYLNDAFTDISSSHLERYGQCPHRFFFYDVLRLRKRRESEDSLSPLDKGNAVHSI
;
A
#
# COMPACT_ATOMS: atom_id res chain seq x y z
N MET A 1 12.38 22.90 -3.86
CA MET A 1 13.60 22.09 -4.07
C MET A 1 14.06 22.08 -5.53
N LYS A 2 13.29 21.58 -6.51
CA LYS A 2 13.70 21.55 -7.94
C LYS A 2 14.23 22.91 -8.44
N LYS A 3 13.41 23.97 -8.32
CA LYS A 3 13.80 25.34 -8.71
C LYS A 3 15.02 25.87 -7.94
N THR A 4 15.19 25.48 -6.68
CA THR A 4 16.37 25.82 -5.87
C THR A 4 17.64 25.24 -6.49
N LEU A 5 17.61 23.95 -6.86
CA LEU A 5 18.75 23.30 -7.49
C LEU A 5 19.03 23.86 -8.89
N ASP A 6 17.98 24.19 -9.65
CA ASP A 6 18.09 24.81 -10.97
C ASP A 6 18.71 26.22 -10.87
N SER A 7 18.34 27.03 -9.87
CA SER A 7 18.96 28.35 -9.62
C SER A 7 20.43 28.22 -9.20
N LEU A 8 20.76 27.27 -8.32
CA LEU A 8 22.15 27.02 -7.91
C LEU A 8 23.04 26.52 -9.05
N LYS A 9 22.45 25.90 -10.09
CA LYS A 9 23.14 25.50 -11.33
C LYS A 9 23.60 26.69 -12.14
N GLU A 10 22.72 27.66 -12.33
CA GLU A 10 23.01 28.88 -13.09
C GLU A 10 24.13 29.70 -12.43
N ASP A 11 24.10 29.80 -11.09
CA ASP A 11 25.07 30.59 -10.32
C ASP A 11 26.43 29.88 -10.09
N GLN A 12 26.57 28.60 -10.46
CA GLN A 12 27.77 27.77 -10.19
C GLN A 12 28.22 27.76 -8.71
N ARG A 13 27.29 27.88 -7.75
CA ARG A 13 27.61 28.08 -6.33
C ARG A 13 28.00 26.81 -5.56
N LEU A 14 27.79 25.63 -6.13
CA LEU A 14 28.14 24.35 -5.49
C LEU A 14 29.63 24.00 -5.68
N THR A 15 30.25 23.48 -4.62
CA THR A 15 31.64 22.99 -4.59
C THR A 15 31.87 21.76 -5.47
N GLY A 16 30.80 21.04 -5.81
CA GLY A 16 30.80 20.00 -6.83
C GLY A 16 30.47 18.60 -6.32
N TYR A 17 30.27 18.39 -5.01
CA TYR A 17 29.98 17.09 -4.42
C TYR A 17 28.62 16.55 -4.89
N TYR A 18 27.56 17.36 -4.73
CA TYR A 18 26.20 16.97 -5.16
C TYR A 18 25.88 17.34 -6.61
N ARG A 19 26.78 18.06 -7.29
CA ARG A 19 26.56 18.51 -8.68
C ARG A 19 26.23 17.38 -9.67
N PRO A 20 26.83 16.18 -9.59
CA PRO A 20 26.44 15.08 -10.49
C PRO A 20 25.05 14.51 -10.21
N LEU A 21 24.51 14.71 -9.00
CA LEU A 21 23.31 14.02 -8.52
C LEU A 21 22.02 14.85 -8.67
N TRP A 22 22.14 16.15 -8.94
CA TRP A 22 21.02 17.10 -8.88
C TRP A 22 19.89 16.91 -9.91
N GLU A 23 20.13 16.18 -11.00
CA GLU A 23 19.15 15.93 -12.06
C GLU A 23 18.32 14.68 -11.73
N TYR A 24 18.85 13.80 -10.87
CA TYR A 24 18.19 12.58 -10.46
C TYR A 24 17.05 12.89 -9.48
N TRP A 25 15.86 12.39 -9.80
CA TRP A 25 14.67 12.54 -8.97
C TRP A 25 14.86 11.93 -7.57
N GLY A 26 15.50 10.76 -7.48
CA GLY A 26 15.78 10.09 -6.19
C GLY A 26 16.57 10.97 -5.22
N PHE A 27 17.58 11.71 -5.71
CA PHE A 27 18.35 12.64 -4.89
C PHE A 27 17.49 13.81 -4.35
N LYS A 28 16.61 14.37 -5.18
CA LYS A 28 15.68 15.44 -4.76
C LYS A 28 14.73 14.94 -3.68
N ARG A 29 14.20 13.72 -3.83
CA ARG A 29 13.34 13.07 -2.85
C ARG A 29 14.07 12.84 -1.52
N ASP A 30 15.31 12.34 -1.57
CA ASP A 30 16.12 12.10 -0.39
C ASP A 30 16.45 13.42 0.35
N LEU A 31 16.71 14.51 -0.38
CA LEU A 31 16.87 15.85 0.20
C LEU A 31 15.59 16.36 0.89
N ILE A 32 14.42 16.18 0.27
CA ILE A 32 13.13 16.57 0.86
C ILE A 32 12.84 15.75 2.11
N SER A 33 13.05 14.43 2.06
CA SER A 33 12.89 13.55 3.23
C SER A 33 13.86 13.92 4.35
N PHE A 34 15.10 14.28 4.01
CA PHE A 34 16.09 14.74 4.97
C PHE A 34 15.66 16.05 5.64
N LEU A 35 15.18 17.03 4.87
CA LEU A 35 14.62 18.29 5.38
C LEU A 35 13.43 18.05 6.31
N ALA A 36 12.45 17.25 5.89
CA ALA A 36 11.28 16.94 6.70
C ALA A 36 11.66 16.24 8.02
N SER A 37 12.64 15.33 7.98
CA SER A 37 13.17 14.65 9.17
C SER A 37 13.78 15.65 10.14
N ILE A 38 14.62 16.56 9.63
CA ILE A 38 15.24 17.63 10.43
C ILE A 38 14.17 18.49 11.13
N LYS A 39 13.17 18.96 10.37
CA LYS A 39 12.11 19.83 10.91
C LYS A 39 11.28 19.14 12.01
N LYS A 40 11.11 17.82 11.95
CA LYS A 40 10.36 17.04 12.94
C LYS A 40 11.16 16.69 14.20
N GLU A 41 12.43 16.34 14.06
CA GLU A 41 13.21 15.68 15.12
C GLU A 41 14.09 16.61 15.98
N LEU A 42 14.20 17.90 15.62
CA LEU A 42 15.05 18.85 16.35
C LEU A 42 14.59 19.09 17.80
N LEU A 43 15.42 18.76 18.79
CA LEU A 43 15.17 19.19 20.17
C LEU A 43 15.69 20.62 20.40
N PRO A 44 14.99 21.44 21.20
CA PRO A 44 15.49 22.76 21.59
C PRO A 44 16.73 22.61 22.49
N GLN A 45 17.89 23.04 22.01
CA GLN A 45 19.02 23.35 22.89
C GLN A 45 18.81 24.72 23.55
N THR A 46 19.09 24.77 24.84
CA THR A 46 19.21 26.01 25.62
C THR A 46 20.27 26.91 24.97
N GLY A 47 19.86 28.06 24.41
CA GLY A 47 20.77 29.07 23.87
C GLY A 47 20.58 29.49 22.41
N ILE A 48 19.70 28.83 21.63
CA ILE A 48 19.29 29.33 20.30
C ILE A 48 17.77 29.52 20.30
N GLU A 49 17.32 30.49 21.07
CA GLU A 49 15.91 30.59 21.45
C GLU A 49 14.99 31.16 20.36
N ASN A 50 15.54 31.72 19.26
CA ASN A 50 14.75 32.47 18.27
C ASN A 50 15.13 32.20 16.80
N ALA A 51 15.72 31.05 16.46
CA ALA A 51 16.04 30.70 15.07
C ALA A 51 15.14 29.57 14.56
N ASN A 52 14.71 29.67 13.29
CA ASN A 52 14.02 28.61 12.58
C ASN A 52 14.82 27.28 12.66
N PRO A 53 14.16 26.11 12.81
CA PRO A 53 14.78 24.77 12.85
C PRO A 53 15.88 24.55 11.79
N ASP A 54 15.65 24.97 10.55
CA ASP A 54 16.62 24.80 9.45
C ASP A 54 17.85 25.69 9.62
N ILE A 55 17.65 26.88 10.19
CA ILE A 55 18.73 27.80 10.56
C ILE A 55 19.56 27.22 11.72
N LYS A 56 18.95 26.45 12.63
CA LYS A 56 19.67 25.75 13.70
C LYS A 56 20.54 24.63 13.14
N VAL A 57 20.04 23.83 12.19
CA VAL A 57 20.84 22.76 11.57
C VAL A 57 21.94 23.31 10.69
N THR A 58 21.65 24.28 9.83
CA THR A 58 22.67 24.90 8.97
C THR A 58 23.76 25.54 9.83
N LYS A 59 23.42 26.29 10.89
CA LYS A 59 24.42 26.81 11.85
C LYS A 59 25.15 25.73 12.63
N GLY A 60 24.47 24.63 12.96
CA GLY A 60 25.07 23.47 13.63
C GLY A 60 26.11 22.77 12.75
N ILE A 61 25.77 22.52 11.48
CA ILE A 61 26.67 21.99 10.46
C ILE A 61 27.83 22.96 10.22
N GLU A 62 27.57 24.26 10.10
CA GLU A 62 28.62 25.28 9.93
C GLU A 62 29.59 25.31 11.12
N LYS A 63 29.08 25.29 12.36
CA LYS A 63 29.92 25.23 13.56
C LYS A 63 30.70 23.92 13.64
N TRP A 64 30.09 22.80 13.27
CA TRP A 64 30.76 21.50 13.24
C TRP A 64 31.88 21.46 12.17
N LEU A 65 31.64 22.05 11.00
CA LEU A 65 32.66 22.19 9.95
C LEU A 65 33.85 23.03 10.44
N GLN A 66 33.61 24.04 11.27
CA GLN A 66 34.65 24.86 11.88
C GLN A 66 35.45 24.08 12.94
N SER A 67 34.79 23.28 13.79
CA SER A 67 35.46 22.48 14.82
C SER A 67 36.22 21.28 14.26
N ASN A 68 35.77 20.70 13.15
CA ASN A 68 36.35 19.51 12.54
C ASN A 68 37.22 19.81 11.30
N SER A 69 37.98 20.90 11.35
CA SER A 69 38.86 21.37 10.26
C SER A 69 39.91 20.36 9.74
N LYS A 70 40.08 19.20 10.37
CA LYS A 70 40.97 18.10 9.93
C LYS A 70 40.29 16.98 9.11
N THR A 71 39.00 17.08 8.79
CA THR A 71 38.30 16.08 7.98
C THR A 71 38.69 16.14 6.49
N ASP A 72 38.52 15.00 5.80
CA ASP A 72 38.76 14.82 4.36
C ASP A 72 38.02 15.88 3.51
N LYS A 73 38.64 16.30 2.41
CA LYS A 73 38.12 17.34 1.49
C LYS A 73 36.72 16.99 0.99
N GLY A 74 36.48 15.74 0.61
CA GLY A 74 35.17 15.28 0.12
C GLY A 74 34.07 15.44 1.18
N PHE A 75 34.41 15.29 2.47
CA PHE A 75 33.48 15.53 3.56
C PHE A 75 33.12 17.02 3.65
N LYS A 76 34.10 17.92 3.61
CA LYS A 76 33.84 19.37 3.70
C LYS A 76 33.00 19.88 2.53
N ASP A 77 33.30 19.42 1.32
CA ASP A 77 32.57 19.80 0.10
C ASP A 77 31.10 19.34 0.18
N LYS A 78 30.85 18.11 0.66
CA LYS A 78 29.49 17.57 0.90
C LYS A 78 28.63 18.50 1.76
N TYR A 79 29.10 18.86 2.96
CA TYR A 79 28.30 19.66 3.89
C TYR A 79 28.24 21.13 3.50
N LYS A 80 29.26 21.66 2.82
CA LYS A 80 29.19 23.00 2.24
C LYS A 80 28.11 23.06 1.16
N ASP A 81 28.05 22.08 0.26
CA ASP A 81 26.98 21.98 -0.73
C ASP A 81 25.60 21.84 -0.07
N LEU A 82 25.49 20.99 0.96
CA LEU A 82 24.25 20.82 1.71
C LEU A 82 23.77 22.14 2.33
N THR A 83 24.63 22.87 3.05
CA THR A 83 24.28 24.17 3.65
C THR A 83 23.83 25.19 2.60
N ILE A 84 24.49 25.23 1.44
CA ILE A 84 24.09 26.11 0.33
C ILE A 84 22.70 25.72 -0.19
N ILE A 85 22.45 24.43 -0.43
CA ILE A 85 21.15 23.94 -0.90
C ILE A 85 20.04 24.28 0.09
N LEU A 86 20.23 23.98 1.37
CA LEU A 86 19.22 24.22 2.40
C LEU A 86 18.93 25.72 2.60
N SER A 87 19.97 26.55 2.63
CA SER A 87 19.80 28.00 2.80
C SER A 87 19.12 28.66 1.60
N GLU A 88 19.43 28.21 0.37
CA GLU A 88 18.76 28.73 -0.83
C GLU A 88 17.32 28.22 -0.94
N TYR A 89 17.05 26.99 -0.49
CA TYR A 89 15.69 26.45 -0.42
C TYR A 89 14.82 27.31 0.50
N GLU A 90 15.30 27.60 1.71
CA GLU A 90 14.58 28.43 2.68
C GLU A 90 14.36 29.86 2.18
N LYS A 91 15.38 30.47 1.55
CA LYS A 91 15.22 31.79 0.91
C LYS A 91 14.13 31.78 -0.15
N MET A 92 14.14 30.80 -1.05
CA MET A 92 13.10 30.64 -2.07
C MET A 92 11.72 30.42 -1.45
N ARG A 93 11.62 29.60 -0.41
CA ARG A 93 10.36 29.32 0.27
C ARG A 93 9.77 30.58 0.89
N VAL A 94 10.57 31.31 1.68
CA VAL A 94 10.14 32.54 2.38
C VAL A 94 9.85 33.67 1.40
N SER A 95 10.69 33.90 0.38
CA SER A 95 10.48 34.99 -0.58
C SER A 95 9.21 34.83 -1.42
N ASN A 96 8.78 33.58 -1.64
CA ASN A 96 7.55 33.25 -2.36
C ASN A 96 6.36 32.96 -1.44
N SER A 97 6.46 33.28 -0.13
CA SER A 97 5.39 33.05 0.85
C SER A 97 4.86 31.62 0.92
N LEU A 98 5.76 30.63 0.73
CA LEU A 98 5.44 29.22 0.80
C LEU A 98 5.68 28.66 2.20
N ILE A 99 4.93 27.63 2.56
CA ILE A 99 4.99 26.99 3.88
C ILE A 99 5.12 25.47 3.65
N ASP A 100 6.09 24.84 4.30
CA ASP A 100 6.19 23.39 4.34
C ASP A 100 5.16 22.84 5.35
N PRO A 101 4.61 21.63 5.15
CA PRO A 101 3.68 21.02 6.10
C PRO A 101 4.21 20.99 7.54
N GLU A 102 5.51 20.78 7.70
CA GLU A 102 6.21 20.77 8.97
C GLU A 102 6.22 22.14 9.68
N ASP A 103 6.13 23.26 8.96
CA ASP A 103 6.20 24.62 9.51
C ASP A 103 4.80 25.18 9.90
N MET A 104 3.74 24.41 9.70
CA MET A 104 2.36 24.85 9.97
C MET A 104 2.17 25.31 11.42
N ILE A 105 2.78 24.60 12.38
CA ILE A 105 2.70 24.95 13.80
C ILE A 105 3.47 26.26 14.09
N GLU A 106 4.60 26.52 13.42
CA GLU A 106 5.33 27.78 13.54
C GLU A 106 4.45 28.97 13.10
N GLN A 107 3.68 28.81 12.02
CA GLN A 107 2.73 29.82 11.57
C GLN A 107 1.64 30.07 12.62
N VAL A 108 1.10 29.00 13.21
CA VAL A 108 0.13 29.09 14.31
C VAL A 108 0.73 29.85 15.51
N ILE A 109 1.96 29.53 15.91
CA ILE A 109 2.70 30.24 16.97
C ILE A 109 2.84 31.73 16.63
N SER A 110 3.27 32.04 15.41
CA SER A 110 3.48 33.43 14.97
C SER A 110 2.17 34.25 14.99
N TYR A 111 1.05 33.62 14.66
CA TYR A 111 -0.27 34.23 14.73
C TYR A 111 -0.73 34.41 16.18
N LEU A 112 -0.55 33.39 17.04
CA LEU A 112 -0.84 33.41 18.48
C LEU A 112 -0.08 34.48 19.26
N LEU A 113 1.09 34.88 18.78
CA LEU A 113 1.89 35.96 19.36
C LEU A 113 1.40 37.35 18.92
N LYS A 114 0.79 37.46 17.74
CA LYS A 114 0.28 38.73 17.20
C LYS A 114 -1.14 39.04 17.67
N GLU A 115 -2.02 38.02 17.71
CA GLU A 115 -3.41 38.18 18.10
C GLU A 115 -3.81 37.21 19.22
N PRO A 116 -4.43 37.70 20.31
CA PRO A 116 -5.00 36.82 21.33
C PRO A 116 -6.22 36.10 20.75
N ILE A 117 -6.12 34.78 20.56
CA ILE A 117 -7.23 34.01 20.00
C ILE A 117 -8.36 33.87 21.03
N GLY A 118 -9.58 34.23 20.62
CA GLY A 118 -10.76 34.25 21.48
C GLY A 118 -11.18 32.90 22.08
N PHE A 119 -10.84 31.77 21.45
CA PHE A 119 -11.10 30.46 22.09
C PHE A 119 -10.09 30.16 23.21
N LEU A 120 -8.84 30.62 23.09
CA LEU A 120 -7.83 30.42 24.12
C LEU A 120 -8.12 31.22 25.38
N SER A 121 -8.73 32.40 25.27
CA SER A 121 -9.15 33.17 26.44
C SER A 121 -10.25 32.48 27.27
N GLN A 122 -11.01 31.57 26.65
CA GLN A 122 -12.00 30.73 27.32
C GLN A 122 -11.44 29.37 27.75
N THR A 123 -10.26 28.99 27.23
CA THR A 123 -9.64 27.68 27.50
C THR A 123 -8.99 27.70 28.88
N ARG A 124 -9.54 26.93 29.82
CA ARG A 124 -8.98 26.83 31.18
C ARG A 124 -7.90 25.77 31.29
N ARG A 125 -8.02 24.67 30.54
CA ARG A 125 -7.15 23.51 30.67
C ARG A 125 -6.97 22.77 29.34
N ILE A 126 -5.74 22.30 29.08
CA ILE A 126 -5.37 21.47 27.93
C ILE A 126 -4.82 20.15 28.44
N TYR A 127 -5.26 19.05 27.83
CA TYR A 127 -4.80 17.71 28.16
C TYR A 127 -4.09 17.08 26.95
N LEU A 128 -2.87 16.60 27.17
CA LEU A 128 -2.11 15.79 26.23
C LEU A 128 -1.90 14.41 26.84
N PHE A 129 -2.58 13.40 26.27
CA PHE A 129 -2.57 12.04 26.80
C PHE A 129 -1.63 11.11 26.01
N ASN A 130 -1.01 10.16 26.71
CA ASN A 130 -0.15 9.09 26.16
C ASN A 130 0.90 9.57 25.14
N VAL A 131 1.58 10.66 25.46
CA VAL A 131 2.58 11.24 24.56
C VAL A 131 3.87 10.39 24.59
N ASP A 132 4.24 9.79 23.45
CA ASP A 132 5.57 9.18 23.23
C ASP A 132 6.58 10.19 22.66
N SER A 133 6.14 11.00 21.70
CA SER A 133 7.00 11.95 21.00
C SER A 133 6.31 13.29 20.83
N LEU A 134 7.07 14.37 20.98
CA LEU A 134 6.69 15.73 20.60
C LEU A 134 7.76 16.27 19.67
N SER A 135 7.34 16.84 18.54
CA SER A 135 8.26 17.56 17.65
C SER A 135 8.73 18.86 18.29
N TYR A 136 9.76 19.48 17.70
CA TYR A 136 10.19 20.84 18.07
C TYR A 136 9.01 21.81 18.15
N ASN A 137 8.20 21.81 17.09
CA ASN A 137 7.14 22.77 16.93
C ASN A 137 6.03 22.53 17.97
N ASP A 138 5.77 21.28 18.35
CA ASP A 138 4.85 20.96 19.44
C ASP A 138 5.35 21.53 20.77
N LEU A 139 6.64 21.36 21.06
CA LEU A 139 7.27 21.89 22.28
C LEU A 139 7.26 23.42 22.32
N ASP A 140 7.54 24.08 21.19
CA ASP A 140 7.53 25.54 21.10
C ASP A 140 6.10 26.11 21.20
N LEU A 141 5.11 25.38 20.69
CA LEU A 141 3.70 25.70 20.88
C LEU A 141 3.32 25.61 22.36
N ILE A 142 3.72 24.52 23.03
CA ILE A 142 3.50 24.36 24.48
C ILE A 142 4.17 25.50 25.24
N LYS A 143 5.44 25.83 24.94
CA LYS A 143 6.17 26.94 25.56
C LYS A 143 5.44 28.27 25.36
N THR A 144 4.98 28.56 24.13
CA THR A 144 4.30 29.81 23.77
C THR A 144 2.96 29.98 24.48
N LEU A 145 2.24 28.88 24.69
CA LEU A 145 0.96 28.87 25.37
C LEU A 145 1.09 28.72 26.89
N SER A 146 2.22 28.23 27.38
CA SER A 146 2.53 28.15 28.81
C SER A 146 2.63 29.55 29.41
N GLY A 147 2.10 29.72 30.62
CA GLY A 147 2.09 31.02 31.31
C GLY A 147 0.94 31.97 30.92
N LYS A 148 0.09 31.62 29.93
CA LYS A 148 -1.11 32.40 29.56
C LYS A 148 -2.35 32.10 30.43
N GLY A 149 -2.16 31.57 31.65
CA GLY A 149 -3.25 31.22 32.57
C GLY A 149 -4.02 29.93 32.21
N ILE A 150 -3.51 29.15 31.24
CA ILE A 150 -4.05 27.85 30.85
C ILE A 150 -3.32 26.77 31.67
N GLU A 151 -4.07 25.88 32.31
CA GLU A 151 -3.51 24.73 32.98
C GLU A 151 -3.21 23.61 31.98
N TRP A 152 -1.99 23.06 32.01
CA TRP A 152 -1.58 21.98 31.12
C TRP A 152 -1.43 20.68 31.91
N VAL A 153 -1.98 19.59 31.37
CA VAL A 153 -1.80 18.24 31.89
C VAL A 153 -1.23 17.38 30.78
N VAL A 154 0.04 16.98 30.93
CA VAL A 154 0.74 16.13 29.96
C VAL A 154 1.04 14.79 30.62
N THR A 155 0.58 13.69 30.03
CA THR A 155 0.90 12.34 30.52
C THR A 155 1.93 11.69 29.61
N LEU A 156 3.04 11.25 30.21
CA LEU A 156 4.18 10.64 29.55
C LEU A 156 4.42 9.26 30.14
N TYR A 157 4.91 8.33 29.31
CA TYR A 157 5.46 7.08 29.81
C TYR A 157 6.86 7.32 30.34
N TYR A 158 7.09 6.92 31.59
CA TYR A 158 8.34 7.18 32.27
C TYR A 158 8.66 6.08 33.28
N ASP A 159 9.89 5.58 33.21
CA ASP A 159 10.47 4.70 34.21
C ASP A 159 11.91 5.12 34.49
N SER A 160 12.16 5.58 35.72
CA SER A 160 13.50 6.00 36.16
C SER A 160 14.48 4.83 36.24
N GLU A 161 13.99 3.60 36.37
CA GLU A 161 14.85 2.41 36.42
C GLU A 161 15.26 1.95 35.01
N ARG A 162 14.59 2.42 33.96
CA ARG A 162 14.86 2.05 32.55
C ARG A 162 15.04 3.27 31.66
N PRO A 163 16.04 4.13 31.93
CA PRO A 163 16.20 5.41 31.25
C PRO A 163 16.47 5.30 29.75
N LYS A 164 17.07 4.19 29.27
CA LYS A 164 17.27 3.96 27.84
C LYS A 164 15.95 3.68 27.11
N LEU A 165 15.13 2.78 27.66
CA LEU A 165 13.83 2.39 27.12
C LEU A 165 12.84 3.57 27.10
N PHE A 166 12.82 4.39 28.15
CA PHE A 166 11.96 5.57 28.27
C PHE A 166 12.69 6.90 28.00
N SER A 167 13.75 6.85 27.19
CA SER A 167 14.61 8.01 26.92
C SER A 167 13.84 9.22 26.35
N ARG A 168 12.84 8.97 25.49
CA ARG A 168 11.95 10.01 24.95
C ARG A 168 11.10 10.68 26.01
N GLY A 169 10.41 9.88 26.82
CA GLY A 169 9.59 10.38 27.93
C GLY A 169 10.42 11.17 28.93
N GLN A 170 11.64 10.72 29.25
CA GLN A 170 12.59 11.44 30.10
C GLN A 170 12.96 12.80 29.49
N LYS A 171 13.33 12.85 28.19
CA LYS A 171 13.66 14.12 27.50
C LYS A 171 12.51 15.12 27.50
N ILE A 172 11.29 14.66 27.19
CA ILE A 172 10.10 15.53 27.20
C ILE A 172 9.83 16.04 28.62
N LYS A 173 9.91 15.16 29.62
CA LYS A 173 9.76 15.53 31.03
C LYS A 173 10.77 16.59 31.45
N ASP A 174 12.05 16.42 31.11
CA ASP A 174 13.11 17.37 31.47
C ASP A 174 12.88 18.72 30.81
N TYR A 175 12.48 18.73 29.53
CA TYR A 175 12.12 19.95 28.83
C TYR A 175 10.92 20.67 29.47
N LEU A 176 9.82 19.96 29.73
CA LEU A 176 8.64 20.55 30.38
C LEU A 176 8.98 21.06 31.79
N SER A 177 9.83 20.34 32.53
CA SER A 177 10.32 20.79 33.84
C SER A 177 11.08 22.11 33.74
N SER A 178 11.88 22.30 32.69
CA SER A 178 12.59 23.57 32.42
C SER A 178 11.64 24.74 32.14
N LEU A 179 10.41 24.47 31.67
CA LEU A 179 9.35 25.45 31.49
C LEU A 179 8.53 25.73 32.76
N GLY A 180 8.87 25.08 33.88
CA GLY A 180 8.18 25.25 35.16
C GLY A 180 6.99 24.30 35.37
N PHE A 181 6.83 23.26 34.55
CA PHE A 181 5.83 22.23 34.79
C PHE A 181 6.17 21.46 36.08
N LYS A 182 5.15 21.21 36.90
CA LYS A 182 5.30 20.38 38.09
C LYS A 182 5.16 18.91 37.71
N ASN A 183 6.12 18.12 38.13
CA ASN A 183 6.11 16.68 37.91
C ASN A 183 5.27 16.00 38.99
N GLU A 184 4.20 15.31 38.58
CA GLU A 184 3.49 14.36 39.43
C GLU A 184 3.66 12.96 38.87
N THR A 185 4.40 12.11 39.57
CA THR A 185 4.50 10.69 39.21
C THR A 185 3.37 9.94 39.90
N LYS A 186 2.35 9.57 39.13
CA LYS A 186 1.37 8.57 39.57
C LYS A 186 1.83 7.22 39.07
N LYS A 187 2.16 6.31 40.00
CA LYS A 187 2.22 4.89 39.65
C LYS A 187 0.83 4.52 39.15
N LEU A 188 0.72 4.16 37.87
CA LEU A 188 -0.51 3.60 37.33
C LEU A 188 -0.82 2.34 38.14
N LYS A 189 -1.79 2.46 39.06
CA LYS A 189 -2.47 1.28 39.59
C LYS A 189 -3.35 0.80 38.45
N LEU A 190 -2.79 0.02 37.54
CA LEU A 190 -3.62 -0.82 36.70
C LEU A 190 -4.49 -1.62 37.68
N GLU A 191 -5.81 -1.49 37.57
CA GLU A 191 -6.73 -2.31 38.35
C GLU A 191 -6.23 -3.74 38.22
N LYS A 192 -5.92 -4.38 39.36
CA LYS A 192 -5.25 -5.67 39.37
C LYS A 192 -6.01 -6.59 38.42
N PRO A 193 -5.43 -6.90 37.25
CA PRO A 193 -6.10 -7.78 36.32
C PRO A 193 -6.12 -9.18 36.99
N ASN A 194 -7.04 -10.05 36.57
CA ASN A 194 -7.29 -11.35 37.21
C ASN A 194 -5.98 -12.14 37.39
N LYS A 195 -5.95 -13.13 38.29
CA LYS A 195 -4.71 -13.90 38.63
C LYS A 195 -3.89 -14.44 37.44
N LYS A 196 -4.49 -14.63 36.25
CA LYS A 196 -3.76 -15.04 35.02
C LYS A 196 -2.95 -13.89 34.38
N ASP A 197 -3.41 -12.66 34.57
CA ASP A 197 -2.91 -11.45 33.92
C ASP A 197 -1.64 -10.89 34.60
N PHE A 198 -1.17 -11.55 35.67
CA PHE A 198 -0.01 -11.15 36.45
C PHE A 198 1.32 -11.44 35.73
N SER A 199 1.38 -12.42 34.82
CA SER A 199 2.63 -12.85 34.17
C SER A 199 3.12 -11.84 33.13
N LEU A 200 2.25 -11.39 32.22
CA LEU A 200 2.60 -10.46 31.13
C LEU A 200 3.04 -9.08 31.66
N HIS A 201 2.30 -8.54 32.62
CA HIS A 201 2.63 -7.24 33.20
C HIS A 201 3.89 -7.29 34.08
N GLU A 202 4.20 -8.42 34.72
CA GLU A 202 5.44 -8.55 35.49
C GLU A 202 6.65 -8.75 34.57
N LEU A 203 6.49 -9.53 33.49
CA LEU A 203 7.48 -9.66 32.42
C LEU A 203 7.83 -8.29 31.81
N SER A 204 6.81 -7.48 31.49
CA SER A 204 7.02 -6.18 30.85
C SER A 204 7.78 -5.18 31.73
N LYS A 205 7.77 -5.33 33.07
CA LYS A 205 8.60 -4.52 33.99
C LYS A 205 10.08 -4.88 33.92
N ASN A 206 10.40 -6.12 33.57
CA ASN A 206 11.76 -6.65 33.63
C ASN A 206 12.47 -6.63 32.27
N ILE A 207 11.71 -6.70 31.17
CA ILE A 207 12.30 -6.68 29.82
C ILE A 207 13.10 -5.39 29.57
N PHE A 208 14.25 -5.53 28.90
CA PHE A 208 15.19 -4.44 28.60
C PHE A 208 15.66 -3.66 29.84
N ASN A 209 15.70 -4.31 31.01
CA ASN A 209 16.23 -3.73 32.24
C ASN A 209 17.69 -4.16 32.46
N ASP A 210 18.62 -3.37 31.93
CA ASP A 210 20.08 -3.58 32.07
C ASP A 210 20.57 -3.60 33.55
N LEU A 211 19.74 -3.15 34.51
CA LEU A 211 20.13 -2.94 35.91
C LEU A 211 19.74 -4.08 36.86
N LYS A 212 18.92 -5.05 36.41
CA LYS A 212 18.50 -6.19 37.26
C LYS A 212 19.42 -7.39 37.10
N ASP A 213 19.64 -8.12 38.19
CA ASP A 213 20.43 -9.36 38.19
C ASP A 213 19.68 -10.44 37.38
N PRO A 214 20.33 -11.06 36.38
CA PRO A 214 19.85 -12.25 35.66
C PRO A 214 19.18 -13.31 36.53
N ASN A 215 19.66 -13.48 37.76
CA ASN A 215 19.26 -14.55 38.66
C ASN A 215 18.02 -14.22 39.51
N GLU A 216 17.48 -13.01 39.43
CA GLU A 216 16.20 -12.64 40.05
C GLU A 216 14.98 -12.97 39.18
N ASN A 217 15.20 -13.57 38.01
CA ASN A 217 14.12 -13.98 37.10
C ASN A 217 13.24 -15.05 37.78
N LEU A 218 12.02 -14.63 38.14
CA LEU A 218 10.99 -15.55 38.62
C LEU A 218 10.65 -16.52 37.47
N PRO A 219 10.62 -17.84 37.70
CA PRO A 219 10.12 -18.78 36.71
C PRO A 219 8.64 -18.44 36.44
N PHE A 220 8.36 -17.88 35.27
CA PHE A 220 7.01 -17.62 34.81
C PHE A 220 6.49 -18.86 34.09
N ASP A 221 5.49 -19.52 34.66
CA ASP A 221 4.62 -20.39 33.88
C ASP A 221 3.64 -19.52 33.11
N SER A 222 3.90 -19.27 31.82
CA SER A 222 3.04 -18.43 31.00
C SER A 222 2.25 -19.25 29.98
N PRO A 223 0.98 -19.60 30.26
CA PRO A 223 0.05 -20.08 29.25
C PRO A 223 -0.47 -18.95 28.32
N SER A 224 -0.06 -17.70 28.55
CA SER A 224 -0.61 -16.50 27.90
C SER A 224 0.30 -15.90 26.82
N ILE A 225 1.44 -16.53 26.50
CA ILE A 225 2.33 -16.13 25.41
C ILE A 225 2.45 -17.29 24.44
N HIS A 226 2.23 -17.00 23.16
CA HIS A 226 2.28 -17.98 22.09
C HIS A 226 3.19 -17.48 20.97
N LEU A 227 3.98 -18.39 20.40
CA LEU A 227 4.82 -18.15 19.24
C LEU A 227 4.23 -18.88 18.04
N ILE A 228 4.07 -18.19 16.91
CA ILE A 228 3.59 -18.76 15.66
C ILE A 228 4.69 -18.64 14.63
N GLN A 229 5.11 -19.77 14.06
CA GLN A 229 6.11 -19.82 13.02
C GLN A 229 5.45 -20.10 11.66
N GLY A 230 5.66 -19.21 10.70
CA GLY A 230 5.25 -19.38 9.30
C GLY A 230 6.40 -19.90 8.43
N ASP A 231 6.10 -20.69 7.40
CA ASP A 231 7.11 -21.13 6.42
C ASP A 231 7.52 -19.98 5.49
N SER A 232 6.63 -19.00 5.30
CA SER A 232 6.83 -17.78 4.53
C SER A 232 5.99 -16.65 5.11
N LEU A 233 6.18 -15.42 4.64
CA LEU A 233 5.34 -14.26 5.01
C LEU A 233 3.84 -14.52 4.79
N ALA A 234 3.49 -15.17 3.68
CA ALA A 234 2.10 -15.52 3.39
C ALA A 234 1.57 -16.57 4.38
N ASP A 235 2.36 -17.62 4.66
CA ASP A 235 1.98 -18.69 5.58
C ASP A 235 1.85 -18.18 7.03
N GLU A 236 2.73 -17.29 7.48
CA GLU A 236 2.63 -16.62 8.77
C GLU A 236 1.28 -15.91 8.93
N ILE A 237 0.89 -15.09 7.93
CA ILE A 237 -0.37 -14.36 7.96
C ILE A 237 -1.58 -15.29 7.92
N VAL A 238 -1.50 -16.38 7.14
CA VAL A 238 -2.54 -17.42 7.14
C VAL A 238 -2.67 -18.04 8.53
N LYS A 239 -1.59 -18.48 9.15
CA LYS A 239 -1.60 -19.06 10.51
C LYS A 239 -2.13 -18.08 11.55
N VAL A 240 -1.70 -16.81 11.51
CA VAL A 240 -2.22 -15.75 12.39
C VAL A 240 -3.72 -15.55 12.20
N GLY A 241 -4.18 -15.43 10.95
CA GLY A 241 -5.60 -15.28 10.63
C GLY A 241 -6.43 -16.49 11.08
N LYS A 242 -5.93 -17.71 10.87
CA LYS A 242 -6.55 -18.96 11.34
C LYS A 242 -6.71 -18.96 12.86
N GLN A 243 -5.65 -18.60 13.59
CA GLN A 243 -5.71 -18.52 15.04
C GLN A 243 -6.71 -17.47 15.53
N ILE A 244 -6.72 -16.27 14.94
CA ILE A 244 -7.73 -15.24 15.27
C ILE A 244 -9.15 -15.77 15.03
N LYS A 245 -9.39 -16.43 13.90
CA LYS A 245 -10.69 -17.01 13.57
C LYS A 245 -11.13 -18.05 14.60
N LYS A 246 -10.22 -18.95 14.98
CA LYS A 246 -10.44 -19.99 16.00
C LYS A 246 -10.80 -19.38 17.36
N LEU A 247 -10.10 -18.32 17.77
CA LEU A 247 -10.38 -17.63 19.04
C LEU A 247 -11.75 -16.95 19.03
N LEU A 248 -12.09 -16.25 17.95
CA LEU A 248 -13.41 -15.61 17.79
C LEU A 248 -14.55 -16.64 17.75
N PHE A 249 -14.28 -17.83 17.22
CA PHE A 249 -15.26 -18.90 17.15
C PHE A 249 -15.50 -19.58 18.50
N ASN A 250 -14.42 -19.88 19.22
CA ASN A 250 -14.49 -20.62 20.48
C ASN A 250 -14.95 -19.78 21.67
N ASP A 251 -14.84 -18.46 21.61
CA ASP A 251 -15.25 -17.55 22.67
C ASP A 251 -16.33 -16.56 22.16
N PRO A 252 -17.62 -16.83 22.44
CA PRO A 252 -18.73 -15.94 22.07
C PRO A 252 -18.67 -14.54 22.72
N THR A 253 -17.85 -14.36 23.76
CA THR A 253 -17.68 -13.07 24.45
C THR A 253 -16.55 -12.22 23.88
N LEU A 254 -15.73 -12.80 23.00
CA LEU A 254 -14.64 -12.14 22.30
C LEU A 254 -15.16 -11.45 21.03
N ASN A 255 -14.98 -10.14 20.94
CA ASN A 255 -15.30 -9.39 19.74
C ASN A 255 -14.06 -9.13 18.90
N PRO A 256 -14.19 -8.88 17.59
CA PRO A 256 -13.06 -8.45 16.77
C PRO A 256 -12.32 -7.22 17.34
N ASP A 257 -13.05 -6.26 17.92
CA ASP A 257 -12.48 -5.03 18.53
C ASP A 257 -11.59 -5.31 19.74
N ASP A 258 -11.74 -6.49 20.36
CA ASP A 258 -10.91 -6.93 21.49
C ASP A 258 -9.51 -7.43 21.04
N ILE A 259 -9.26 -7.47 19.72
CA ILE A 259 -8.04 -8.03 19.12
C ILE A 259 -7.27 -6.95 18.36
N ALA A 260 -5.98 -6.79 18.69
CA ALA A 260 -5.04 -5.98 17.93
C ALA A 260 -4.09 -6.85 17.09
N LEU A 261 -3.86 -6.45 15.84
CA LEU A 261 -2.84 -6.99 14.94
C LEU A 261 -1.77 -5.93 14.70
N ILE A 262 -0.58 -6.16 15.22
CA ILE A 262 0.53 -5.21 15.21
C ILE A 262 1.50 -5.57 14.10
N VAL A 263 1.63 -4.64 13.16
CA VAL A 263 2.43 -4.79 11.95
C VAL A 263 3.48 -3.69 11.91
N ARG A 264 4.76 -4.02 12.10
CA ARG A 264 5.84 -3.02 12.10
C ARG A 264 6.09 -2.43 10.71
N ASN A 265 6.02 -3.25 9.67
CA ASN A 265 6.26 -2.85 8.30
C ASN A 265 5.02 -3.07 7.42
N HIS A 266 4.25 -2.01 7.23
CA HIS A 266 3.02 -2.08 6.45
C HIS A 266 3.24 -2.33 4.96
N SER A 267 4.40 -2.00 4.37
CA SER A 267 4.58 -2.20 2.93
C SER A 267 4.63 -3.68 2.54
N SER A 268 5.23 -4.52 3.38
CA SER A 268 5.37 -5.97 3.10
C SER A 268 4.10 -6.73 3.45
N TYR A 269 3.46 -6.38 4.56
CA TYR A 269 2.35 -7.16 5.12
C TYR A 269 0.95 -6.72 4.70
N LYS A 270 0.78 -5.46 4.25
CA LYS A 270 -0.55 -4.88 4.03
C LYS A 270 -1.43 -5.73 3.13
N ASP A 271 -0.94 -6.07 1.94
CA ASP A 271 -1.75 -6.76 0.93
C ASP A 271 -2.04 -8.20 1.37
N LEU A 272 -1.05 -8.88 1.99
CA LEU A 272 -1.23 -10.21 2.57
C LEU A 272 -2.29 -10.22 3.67
N VAL A 273 -2.27 -9.25 4.59
CA VAL A 273 -3.25 -9.12 5.67
C VAL A 273 -4.64 -8.86 5.09
N ILE A 274 -4.79 -7.89 4.18
CA ILE A 274 -6.09 -7.55 3.58
C ILE A 274 -6.66 -8.77 2.84
N GLU A 275 -5.89 -9.40 1.95
CA GLU A 275 -6.34 -10.53 1.14
C GLU A 275 -6.70 -11.74 2.03
N THR A 276 -5.85 -12.06 3.01
CA THR A 276 -6.09 -13.21 3.89
C THR A 276 -7.30 -12.99 4.78
N PHE A 277 -7.44 -11.82 5.39
CA PHE A 277 -8.57 -11.54 6.29
C PHE A 277 -9.88 -11.41 5.51
N GLU A 278 -9.86 -10.90 4.27
CA GLU A 278 -11.02 -10.90 3.37
C GLU A 278 -11.48 -12.33 3.02
N LYS A 279 -10.51 -13.22 2.72
CA LYS A 279 -10.78 -14.64 2.46
C LYS A 279 -11.34 -15.34 3.70
N LEU A 280 -10.75 -15.11 4.87
CA LEU A 280 -11.18 -15.68 6.15
C LEU A 280 -12.45 -15.03 6.73
N LYS A 281 -12.99 -14.00 6.06
CA LYS A 281 -14.13 -13.20 6.54
C LYS A 281 -13.91 -12.68 7.97
N ILE A 282 -12.71 -12.17 8.23
CA ILE A 282 -12.36 -11.46 9.46
C ILE A 282 -12.39 -9.96 9.14
N PRO A 283 -13.27 -9.16 9.76
CA PRO A 283 -13.25 -7.73 9.56
C PRO A 283 -11.96 -7.16 10.16
N VAL A 284 -11.17 -6.43 9.37
CA VAL A 284 -9.90 -5.84 9.80
C VAL A 284 -9.86 -4.36 9.48
N TYR A 285 -9.79 -3.53 10.52
CA TYR A 285 -9.61 -2.11 10.38
C TYR A 285 -8.13 -1.80 10.36
N HIS A 286 -7.68 -1.08 9.33
CA HIS A 286 -6.29 -0.72 9.17
C HIS A 286 -6.13 0.75 8.81
N TYR A 287 -5.09 1.39 9.35
CA TYR A 287 -4.69 2.75 8.94
C TYR A 287 -3.80 2.77 7.69
N PHE A 288 -3.62 1.62 7.03
CA PHE A 288 -2.71 1.51 5.91
C PHE A 288 -3.04 2.53 4.82
N LYS A 289 -2.09 3.43 4.59
CA LYS A 289 -2.16 4.36 3.49
C LYS A 289 -1.97 3.58 2.19
N SER A 290 -2.78 3.89 1.19
CA SER A 290 -2.72 3.33 -0.15
C SER A 290 -2.16 4.37 -1.08
N ASN A 291 -1.15 3.99 -1.86
CA ASN A 291 -0.66 4.85 -2.92
C ASN A 291 -1.75 5.05 -3.96
N ILE A 292 -2.06 6.31 -4.29
CA ILE A 292 -3.10 6.60 -5.29
C ILE A 292 -2.65 6.24 -6.70
N PHE A 293 -1.34 6.24 -6.97
CA PHE A 293 -0.77 5.88 -8.27
C PHE A 293 -1.17 4.46 -8.72
N HIS A 294 -1.32 3.52 -7.78
CA HIS A 294 -1.72 2.14 -8.06
C HIS A 294 -3.25 1.93 -8.09
N GLN A 295 -4.05 2.96 -7.82
CA GLN A 295 -5.51 2.85 -7.84
C GLN A 295 -6.02 2.88 -9.27
N LYS A 296 -6.94 1.97 -9.62
CA LYS A 296 -7.39 1.73 -11.01
C LYS A 296 -7.90 2.97 -11.75
N LEU A 297 -8.38 3.99 -11.03
CA LEU A 297 -8.85 5.26 -11.59
C LEU A 297 -7.71 6.15 -12.11
N ILE A 298 -6.55 6.19 -11.44
CA ILE A 298 -5.45 7.12 -11.76
C ILE A 298 -4.76 6.80 -13.10
N PRO A 299 -4.45 5.54 -13.45
CA PRO A 299 -3.92 5.20 -14.76
C PRO A 299 -4.79 5.71 -15.90
N VAL A 300 -6.12 5.67 -15.77
CA VAL A 300 -7.05 6.16 -16.79
C VAL A 300 -6.84 7.66 -17.05
N PHE A 301 -6.66 8.47 -16.00
CA PHE A 301 -6.41 9.90 -16.14
C PHE A 301 -5.07 10.20 -16.81
N LEU A 302 -4.03 9.44 -16.45
CA LEU A 302 -2.69 9.55 -17.04
C LEU A 302 -2.67 9.12 -18.50
N GLN A 303 -3.37 8.03 -18.84
CA GLN A 303 -3.46 7.49 -20.18
C GLN A 303 -4.06 8.48 -21.18
N ILE A 304 -4.99 9.34 -20.75
CA ILE A 304 -5.56 10.37 -21.63
C ILE A 304 -4.46 11.30 -22.18
N LEU A 305 -3.51 11.71 -21.34
CA LEU A 305 -2.38 12.54 -21.76
C LEU A 305 -1.35 11.70 -22.54
N GLU A 306 -1.06 10.50 -22.06
CA GLU A 306 -0.09 9.57 -22.67
C GLU A 306 -0.47 9.23 -24.13
N LEU A 307 -1.76 8.96 -24.37
CA LEU A 307 -2.29 8.70 -25.71
C LEU A 307 -1.96 9.83 -26.67
N LYS A 308 -2.18 11.07 -26.28
CA LYS A 308 -1.95 12.20 -27.18
C LYS A 308 -0.47 12.57 -27.29
N ILE A 309 0.33 12.39 -26.21
CA ILE A 309 1.79 12.61 -26.20
C ILE A 309 2.50 11.63 -27.14
N HIS A 310 2.13 10.35 -27.10
CA HIS A 310 2.80 9.28 -27.86
C HIS A 310 2.06 8.90 -29.14
N ASN A 311 1.15 9.75 -29.63
CA ASN A 311 0.41 9.57 -30.88
C ASN A 311 -0.39 8.24 -30.95
N TYR A 312 -1.18 8.00 -29.91
CA TYR A 312 -2.13 6.91 -29.74
C TYR A 312 -1.48 5.52 -29.89
N PRO A 313 -0.49 5.17 -29.03
CA PRO A 313 0.09 3.84 -29.05
C PRO A 313 -1.00 2.80 -28.79
N SER A 314 -1.00 1.74 -29.59
CA SER A 314 -2.09 0.76 -29.61
C SER A 314 -2.29 0.09 -28.25
N GLU A 315 -1.21 -0.19 -27.51
CA GLU A 315 -1.27 -0.81 -26.18
C GLU A 315 -1.99 0.09 -25.16
N THR A 316 -1.55 1.35 -25.03
CA THR A 316 -2.20 2.34 -24.16
C THR A 316 -3.65 2.56 -24.56
N LEU A 317 -3.94 2.62 -25.87
CA LEU A 317 -5.30 2.81 -26.37
C LEU A 317 -6.19 1.63 -26.01
N MET A 318 -5.67 0.41 -26.15
CA MET A 318 -6.38 -0.81 -25.76
C MET A 318 -6.61 -0.89 -24.25
N SER A 319 -5.59 -0.57 -23.44
CA SER A 319 -5.75 -0.52 -21.98
C SER A 319 -6.79 0.52 -21.57
N PHE A 320 -6.78 1.69 -22.22
CA PHE A 320 -7.70 2.79 -21.93
C PHE A 320 -9.15 2.40 -22.23
N ILE A 321 -9.46 1.92 -23.45
CA ILE A 321 -10.84 1.59 -23.84
C ILE A 321 -11.39 0.34 -23.15
N LYS A 322 -10.53 -0.54 -22.62
CA LYS A 322 -10.94 -1.71 -21.81
C LYS A 322 -11.25 -1.34 -20.36
N SER A 323 -10.88 -0.14 -19.91
CA SER A 323 -11.11 0.28 -18.54
C SER A 323 -12.60 0.42 -18.23
N ASN A 324 -13.00 -0.03 -17.03
CA ASN A 324 -14.37 0.14 -16.53
C ASN A 324 -14.75 1.60 -16.24
N TYR A 325 -13.82 2.55 -16.37
CA TYR A 325 -14.02 3.97 -16.10
C TYR A 325 -14.25 4.81 -17.37
N VAL A 326 -14.11 4.25 -18.56
CA VAL A 326 -14.18 5.00 -19.82
C VAL A 326 -15.58 4.87 -20.43
N TYR A 327 -16.32 5.98 -20.45
CA TYR A 327 -17.62 6.10 -21.12
C TYR A 327 -17.68 7.38 -21.96
N LEU A 328 -17.91 7.24 -23.27
CA LEU A 328 -18.00 8.41 -24.14
C LEU A 328 -19.33 9.13 -23.96
N ARG A 329 -19.29 10.46 -23.98
CA ARG A 329 -20.49 11.30 -23.95
C ARG A 329 -21.47 10.92 -25.08
N GLY A 330 -22.77 10.91 -24.75
CA GLY A 330 -23.85 10.62 -25.70
C GLY A 330 -24.22 9.13 -25.84
N ASP A 331 -23.50 8.22 -25.19
CA ASP A 331 -23.92 6.81 -25.09
C ASP A 331 -25.07 6.70 -24.08
N SER A 332 -26.32 6.76 -24.58
CA SER A 332 -27.52 6.73 -23.73
C SER A 332 -27.68 5.40 -22.98
N ILE A 333 -28.01 5.52 -21.69
CA ILE A 333 -28.19 4.41 -20.74
C ILE A 333 -29.39 3.56 -21.17
N GLY A 334 -29.16 2.26 -21.44
CA GLY A 334 -30.24 1.27 -21.46
C GLY A 334 -30.21 0.20 -22.56
N LYS A 335 -29.61 0.45 -23.73
CA LYS A 335 -29.45 -0.58 -24.79
C LYS A 335 -28.14 -0.48 -25.59
N ALA A 336 -27.49 0.68 -25.63
CA ALA A 336 -26.18 0.87 -26.29
C ALA A 336 -24.98 0.31 -25.50
N HIS A 337 -25.15 -0.01 -24.22
CA HIS A 337 -24.08 -0.53 -23.34
C HIS A 337 -23.56 -1.91 -23.77
N TYR A 338 -24.41 -2.72 -24.40
CA TYR A 338 -23.99 -3.97 -25.02
C TYR A 338 -23.13 -3.73 -26.26
N ASN A 339 -23.33 -2.62 -26.98
CA ASN A 339 -22.59 -2.31 -28.20
C ASN A 339 -21.17 -1.84 -27.89
N SER A 340 -20.92 -0.98 -26.90
CA SER A 340 -19.55 -0.49 -26.61
C SER A 340 -18.62 -1.62 -26.13
N ARG A 341 -19.06 -2.49 -25.21
CA ARG A 341 -18.25 -3.65 -24.77
C ARG A 341 -18.04 -4.69 -25.87
N THR A 342 -19.06 -4.93 -26.69
CA THR A 342 -18.94 -5.83 -27.85
C THR A 342 -17.99 -5.26 -28.89
N ILE A 343 -18.06 -3.96 -29.15
CA ILE A 343 -17.13 -3.23 -30.03
C ILE A 343 -15.71 -3.31 -29.47
N VAL A 344 -15.47 -3.01 -28.19
CA VAL A 344 -14.14 -3.14 -27.56
C VAL A 344 -13.61 -4.57 -27.65
N ARG A 345 -14.46 -5.58 -27.45
CA ARG A 345 -14.07 -7.00 -27.62
C ARG A 345 -13.71 -7.32 -29.07
N ASN A 346 -14.43 -6.74 -30.04
CA ASN A 346 -14.10 -6.89 -31.46
C ASN A 346 -12.78 -6.20 -31.80
N ILE A 347 -12.56 -4.97 -31.32
CA ILE A 347 -11.28 -4.25 -31.47
C ILE A 347 -10.14 -5.08 -30.89
N ASP A 348 -10.31 -5.65 -29.70
CA ASP A 348 -9.28 -6.51 -29.07
C ASP A 348 -8.93 -7.73 -29.93
N ARG A 349 -9.94 -8.36 -30.55
CA ARG A 349 -9.72 -9.46 -31.50
C ARG A 349 -8.89 -9.01 -32.70
N TYR A 350 -9.13 -7.81 -33.24
CA TYR A 350 -8.33 -7.28 -34.34
C TYR A 350 -6.92 -6.90 -33.89
N TYR A 351 -6.78 -6.28 -32.72
CA TYR A 351 -5.50 -5.90 -32.12
C TYR A 351 -4.57 -7.11 -31.96
N GLN A 352 -5.11 -8.26 -31.53
CA GLN A 352 -4.35 -9.51 -31.41
C GLN A 352 -3.81 -10.06 -32.75
N ASN A 353 -4.31 -9.57 -33.89
CA ASN A 353 -3.84 -9.99 -35.23
C ASN A 353 -2.81 -9.03 -35.84
N ILE A 354 -2.44 -7.97 -35.12
CA ILE A 354 -1.37 -7.06 -35.55
C ILE A 354 -0.03 -7.78 -35.44
N LYS A 355 0.72 -7.82 -36.55
CA LYS A 355 2.00 -8.57 -36.65
C LYS A 355 3.23 -7.75 -36.26
N SER A 356 3.11 -6.43 -36.15
CA SER A 356 4.21 -5.51 -35.88
C SER A 356 3.82 -4.54 -34.77
N SER A 357 4.65 -4.40 -33.75
CA SER A 357 4.47 -3.50 -32.59
C SER A 357 4.17 -2.04 -32.98
N ASP A 358 4.60 -1.61 -34.18
CA ASP A 358 4.55 -0.21 -34.60
C ASP A 358 3.25 0.19 -35.34
N GLN A 359 2.31 -0.73 -35.54
CA GLN A 359 1.05 -0.41 -36.23
C GLN A 359 0.00 0.14 -35.26
N ASN A 360 -0.38 1.40 -35.47
CA ASN A 360 -1.54 2.00 -34.82
C ASN A 360 -2.82 1.20 -35.19
N ILE A 361 -3.55 0.71 -34.19
CA ILE A 361 -4.75 -0.13 -34.37
C ILE A 361 -5.78 0.54 -35.28
N LEU A 362 -5.97 1.86 -35.19
CA LEU A 362 -6.92 2.59 -36.03
C LEU A 362 -6.50 2.54 -37.51
N TRP A 363 -5.20 2.70 -37.79
CA TRP A 363 -4.67 2.57 -39.14
C TRP A 363 -4.86 1.15 -39.68
N TYR A 364 -4.59 0.14 -38.85
CA TYR A 364 -4.75 -1.26 -39.21
C TYR A 364 -6.21 -1.57 -39.61
N LEU A 365 -7.19 -1.16 -38.79
CA LEU A 365 -8.62 -1.36 -39.10
C LEU A 365 -9.04 -0.66 -40.39
N LYS A 366 -8.60 0.59 -40.61
CA LYS A 366 -8.85 1.33 -41.86
C LYS A 366 -8.27 0.59 -43.08
N SER A 367 -7.07 0.03 -42.95
CA SER A 367 -6.43 -0.75 -44.02
C SER A 367 -7.19 -2.04 -44.34
N LEU A 368 -7.76 -2.70 -43.33
CA LEU A 368 -8.60 -3.89 -43.52
C LEU A 368 -9.90 -3.54 -44.22
N LYS A 369 -10.55 -2.43 -43.83
CA LYS A 369 -11.78 -1.95 -44.48
C LYS A 369 -11.55 -1.64 -45.96
N ALA A 370 -10.43 -0.98 -46.29
CA ALA A 370 -10.08 -0.65 -47.67
C ALA A 370 -9.81 -1.88 -48.56
N LYS A 371 -9.43 -3.02 -47.96
CA LYS A 371 -9.17 -4.30 -48.67
C LYS A 371 -10.37 -5.24 -48.67
N ALA A 372 -11.47 -4.91 -47.99
CA ALA A 372 -12.64 -5.77 -47.89
C ALA A 372 -13.47 -5.72 -49.19
N PRO A 373 -13.90 -6.86 -49.74
CA PRO A 373 -14.79 -6.90 -50.90
C PRO A 373 -16.19 -6.35 -50.54
N SER A 374 -16.81 -5.62 -51.46
CA SER A 374 -18.04 -4.84 -51.29
C SER A 374 -19.29 -5.61 -50.82
N ASP A 375 -19.30 -6.95 -50.94
CA ASP A 375 -20.46 -7.82 -50.71
C ASP A 375 -20.46 -8.55 -49.35
N ARG A 376 -19.46 -8.37 -48.48
CA ARG A 376 -19.48 -8.93 -47.12
C ARG A 376 -19.93 -7.88 -46.11
N PRO A 377 -20.87 -8.17 -45.19
CA PRO A 377 -21.21 -7.24 -44.13
C PRO A 377 -19.97 -6.98 -43.25
N VAL A 378 -19.48 -5.74 -43.30
CA VAL A 378 -18.30 -5.23 -42.56
C VAL A 378 -18.74 -4.47 -41.29
N ASP A 379 -20.02 -4.56 -40.91
CA ASP A 379 -20.67 -3.69 -39.92
C ASP A 379 -19.89 -3.59 -38.60
N ASN A 380 -19.42 -4.72 -38.07
CA ASN A 380 -18.60 -4.75 -36.85
C ASN A 380 -17.27 -3.98 -36.98
N LEU A 381 -16.61 -3.98 -38.15
CA LEU A 381 -15.35 -3.28 -38.36
C LEU A 381 -15.57 -1.77 -38.53
N GLN A 382 -16.65 -1.38 -39.21
CA GLN A 382 -17.01 0.03 -39.33
C GLN A 382 -17.32 0.64 -37.96
N ASP A 383 -18.06 -0.09 -37.12
CA ASP A 383 -18.35 0.33 -35.74
C ASP A 383 -17.08 0.44 -34.89
N CYS A 384 -16.12 -0.48 -35.06
CA CYS A 384 -14.81 -0.40 -34.40
C CYS A 384 -14.02 0.85 -34.81
N ILE A 385 -13.99 1.17 -36.11
CA ILE A 385 -13.31 2.37 -36.62
C ILE A 385 -13.99 3.62 -36.08
N LEU A 386 -15.32 3.73 -36.20
CA LEU A 386 -16.09 4.87 -35.71
C LEU A 386 -15.91 5.07 -34.21
N TYR A 387 -15.87 4.00 -33.43
CA TYR A 387 -15.63 4.08 -31.99
C TYR A 387 -14.24 4.64 -31.67
N LEU A 388 -13.18 4.12 -32.31
CA LEU A 388 -11.83 4.61 -32.09
C LEU A 388 -11.63 6.05 -32.61
N GLU A 389 -12.27 6.42 -33.73
CA GLU A 389 -12.30 7.80 -34.22
C GLU A 389 -13.01 8.71 -33.22
N LYS A 390 -14.16 8.29 -32.68
CA LYS A 390 -14.85 9.04 -31.62
C LYS A 390 -13.94 9.23 -30.40
N VAL A 391 -13.28 8.18 -29.91
CA VAL A 391 -12.32 8.30 -28.79
C VAL A 391 -11.21 9.31 -29.11
N LYS A 392 -10.63 9.21 -30.30
CA LYS A 392 -9.57 10.10 -30.76
C LYS A 392 -10.05 11.55 -30.86
N ASP A 393 -11.17 11.80 -31.52
CA ASP A 393 -11.74 13.12 -31.70
C ASP A 393 -12.05 13.76 -30.34
N GLU A 394 -12.59 13.00 -29.41
CA GLU A 394 -12.93 13.49 -28.08
C GLU A 394 -11.69 13.93 -27.28
N ILE A 395 -10.54 13.25 -27.43
CA ILE A 395 -9.24 13.60 -26.83
C ILE A 395 -8.55 14.75 -27.62
N ASP A 396 -8.68 14.76 -28.95
CA ASP A 396 -8.05 15.75 -29.83
C ASP A 396 -8.77 17.11 -29.85
N ARG A 397 -10.03 17.21 -29.40
CA ARG A 397 -10.75 18.49 -29.22
C ARG A 397 -10.06 19.50 -28.31
N PHE A 398 -9.16 19.04 -27.44
CA PHE A 398 -8.38 19.90 -26.56
C PHE A 398 -7.15 20.45 -27.29
N PRO A 399 -6.57 21.59 -26.86
CA PRO A 399 -5.45 22.24 -27.55
C PRO A 399 -4.29 21.28 -27.91
N ALA A 400 -3.52 21.65 -28.93
CA ALA A 400 -2.38 20.85 -29.38
C ALA A 400 -1.36 20.72 -28.24
N LEU A 401 -1.03 19.49 -27.84
CA LEU A 401 -0.14 19.25 -26.69
C LEU A 401 1.32 19.71 -26.89
N GLN A 402 1.65 20.15 -28.11
CA GLN A 402 2.95 20.73 -28.46
C GLN A 402 3.03 22.23 -28.12
N GLU A 403 1.91 22.87 -27.80
CA GLU A 403 1.88 24.27 -27.37
C GLU A 403 2.29 24.39 -25.89
N LYS A 404 3.03 25.46 -25.63
CA LYS A 404 3.37 25.88 -24.28
C LYS A 404 2.15 26.59 -23.69
N ALA A 405 1.74 26.20 -22.49
CA ALA A 405 0.63 26.83 -21.77
C ALA A 405 0.97 27.01 -20.30
N SER A 406 0.25 27.92 -19.65
CA SER A 406 0.39 28.10 -18.21
C SER A 406 -0.14 26.87 -17.46
N ILE A 407 0.41 26.63 -16.27
CA ILE A 407 -0.03 25.52 -15.41
C ILE A 407 -1.55 25.53 -15.11
N HIS A 408 -2.12 26.73 -14.94
CA HIS A 408 -3.54 26.88 -14.63
C HIS A 408 -4.41 26.48 -15.82
N GLU A 409 -4.00 26.85 -17.04
CA GLU A 409 -4.65 26.42 -18.26
C GLU A 409 -4.54 24.92 -18.45
N MET A 410 -3.37 24.32 -18.17
CA MET A 410 -3.20 22.86 -18.26
C MET A 410 -4.09 22.10 -17.28
N ILE A 411 -4.14 22.53 -16.02
CA ILE A 411 -5.01 21.93 -15.01
C ILE A 411 -6.48 22.09 -15.44
N LYS A 412 -6.87 23.26 -15.95
CA LYS A 412 -8.22 23.51 -16.44
C LYS A 412 -8.58 22.57 -17.60
N ILE A 413 -7.75 22.54 -18.64
CA ILE A 413 -7.91 21.67 -19.83
C ILE A 413 -8.05 20.21 -19.40
N TRP A 414 -7.19 19.73 -18.50
CA TRP A 414 -7.22 18.33 -18.08
C TRP A 414 -8.45 18.00 -17.23
N ARG A 415 -8.88 18.91 -16.34
CA ARG A 415 -10.11 18.75 -15.56
C ARG A 415 -11.34 18.71 -16.46
N GLU A 416 -11.44 19.60 -17.44
CA GLU A 416 -12.51 19.60 -18.45
C GLU A 416 -12.50 18.29 -19.24
N LEU A 417 -11.32 17.82 -19.67
CA LEU A 417 -11.17 16.54 -20.39
C LEU A 417 -11.59 15.32 -19.55
N ILE A 418 -11.33 15.30 -18.24
CA ILE A 418 -11.76 14.21 -17.35
C ILE A 418 -13.29 14.25 -17.12
N ILE A 419 -13.85 15.44 -16.88
CA ILE A 419 -15.25 15.61 -16.48
C ILE A 419 -16.21 15.57 -17.68
N ASP A 420 -15.92 16.34 -18.74
CA ASP A 420 -16.85 16.59 -19.85
C ASP A 420 -16.84 15.48 -20.90
N THR A 421 -15.68 14.84 -21.12
CA THR A 421 -15.53 13.82 -22.16
C THR A 421 -15.95 12.43 -21.70
N PHE A 422 -15.53 12.03 -20.49
CA PHE A 422 -15.60 10.63 -20.08
C PHE A 422 -16.69 10.31 -19.04
N SER A 423 -17.50 11.29 -18.62
CA SER A 423 -18.63 11.12 -17.67
C SER A 423 -18.30 10.19 -16.48
N ILE A 424 -17.06 10.27 -15.98
CA ILE A 424 -16.41 9.24 -15.15
C ILE A 424 -17.13 9.03 -13.81
N LEU A 425 -17.98 9.98 -13.39
CA LEU A 425 -18.51 10.01 -12.02
C LEU A 425 -20.01 9.73 -11.91
N TYR A 426 -20.82 9.93 -12.94
CA TYR A 426 -22.27 9.71 -12.81
C TYR A 426 -22.72 8.34 -13.34
N ASN A 427 -22.23 7.95 -14.52
CA ASN A 427 -22.67 6.71 -15.17
C ASN A 427 -21.95 5.46 -14.65
N VAL A 428 -20.71 5.63 -14.15
CA VAL A 428 -19.88 4.56 -13.57
C VAL A 428 -20.45 4.09 -12.24
N TYR A 429 -20.75 5.03 -11.33
CA TYR A 429 -21.10 4.71 -9.94
C TYR A 429 -22.56 4.35 -9.70
N LYS A 430 -23.45 4.57 -10.66
CA LYS A 430 -24.89 4.25 -10.50
C LYS A 430 -25.14 2.75 -10.24
N ASN A 431 -24.28 1.88 -10.76
CA ASN A 431 -24.40 0.42 -10.65
C ASN A 431 -23.18 -0.24 -9.98
N MET A 432 -22.31 0.53 -9.33
CA MET A 432 -21.15 -0.02 -8.61
C MET A 432 -21.43 -0.15 -7.12
N ASP A 433 -20.75 -1.08 -6.48
CA ASP A 433 -20.79 -1.25 -5.03
C ASP A 433 -20.37 0.03 -4.31
N LEU A 434 -21.08 0.39 -3.23
CA LEU A 434 -20.84 1.61 -2.46
C LEU A 434 -19.39 1.72 -1.97
N GLU A 435 -18.74 0.61 -1.65
CA GLU A 435 -17.33 0.56 -1.25
C GLU A 435 -16.40 1.06 -2.36
N ILE A 436 -16.67 0.70 -3.62
CA ILE A 436 -15.92 1.17 -4.79
C ILE A 436 -16.13 2.68 -4.97
N VAL A 437 -17.37 3.15 -4.84
CA VAL A 437 -17.71 4.57 -4.95
C VAL A 437 -16.99 5.39 -3.88
N GLN A 438 -17.00 4.93 -2.62
CA GLN A 438 -16.31 5.58 -1.51
C GLN A 438 -14.80 5.63 -1.74
N ARG A 439 -14.19 4.49 -2.09
CA ARG A 439 -12.76 4.41 -2.41
C ARG A 439 -12.39 5.42 -3.51
N ASP A 440 -13.10 5.37 -4.64
CA ASP A 440 -12.75 6.19 -5.79
C ASP A 440 -13.02 7.68 -5.54
N SER A 441 -13.99 8.03 -4.68
CA SER A 441 -14.23 9.42 -4.25
C SER A 441 -13.05 10.00 -3.47
N VAL A 442 -12.44 9.20 -2.58
CA VAL A 442 -11.24 9.59 -1.81
C VAL A 442 -10.04 9.74 -2.76
N VAL A 443 -9.86 8.80 -3.69
CA VAL A 443 -8.79 8.86 -4.70
C VAL A 443 -8.93 10.09 -5.59
N LEU A 444 -10.12 10.35 -6.12
CA LEU A 444 -10.39 11.51 -6.96
C LEU A 444 -10.14 12.81 -6.21
N LYS A 445 -10.65 12.94 -4.97
CA LYS A 445 -10.41 14.12 -4.14
C LYS A 445 -8.91 14.36 -3.97
N SER A 446 -8.15 13.34 -3.58
CA SER A 446 -6.71 13.45 -3.40
C SER A 446 -5.96 13.81 -4.68
N PHE A 447 -6.43 13.33 -5.84
CA PHE A 447 -5.87 13.69 -7.14
C PHE A 447 -6.14 15.17 -7.48
N LEU A 448 -7.37 15.65 -7.28
CA LEU A 448 -7.74 17.04 -7.52
C LEU A 448 -7.02 18.00 -6.56
N ASP A 449 -6.88 17.62 -5.30
CA ASP A 449 -6.11 18.37 -4.30
C ASP A 449 -4.64 18.50 -4.74
N LEU A 450 -4.03 17.41 -5.24
CA LEU A 450 -2.66 17.44 -5.78
C LEU A 450 -2.51 18.41 -6.97
N LEU A 451 -3.48 18.44 -7.89
CA LEU A 451 -3.47 19.42 -8.99
C LEU A 451 -3.58 20.85 -8.47
N GLY A 452 -4.45 21.09 -7.48
CA GLY A 452 -4.63 22.38 -6.83
C GLY A 452 -3.36 22.85 -6.12
N GLU A 453 -2.73 21.97 -5.33
CA GLU A 453 -1.45 22.20 -4.67
C GLU A 453 -0.37 22.56 -5.70
N TYR A 454 -0.25 21.78 -6.79
CA TYR A 454 0.76 22.06 -7.81
C TYR A 454 0.53 23.40 -8.52
N GLY A 455 -0.72 23.74 -8.85
CA GLY A 455 -1.08 25.05 -9.40
C GLY A 455 -0.75 26.19 -8.42
N TYR A 456 -1.08 26.01 -7.13
CA TYR A 456 -0.76 26.98 -6.07
C TYR A 456 0.74 27.24 -5.97
N TYR A 457 1.58 26.20 -5.87
CA TYR A 457 3.03 26.36 -5.77
C TYR A 457 3.62 27.04 -7.01
N GLN A 458 3.19 26.66 -8.21
CA GLN A 458 3.72 27.25 -9.43
C GLN A 458 3.32 28.73 -9.56
N SER A 459 2.11 29.11 -9.11
CA SER A 459 1.66 30.52 -9.11
C SER A 459 2.51 31.43 -8.22
N HIS A 460 3.09 30.89 -7.13
CA HIS A 460 3.88 31.66 -6.17
C HIS A 460 5.36 31.73 -6.56
N ILE A 461 5.92 30.69 -7.19
CA ILE A 461 7.35 30.69 -7.50
C ILE A 461 7.64 31.39 -8.84
N GLN A 462 6.95 30.99 -9.92
CA GLN A 462 7.11 31.60 -11.25
C GLN A 462 6.07 31.01 -12.21
N GLN A 463 5.33 31.87 -12.91
CA GLN A 463 4.46 31.47 -14.01
C GLN A 463 5.30 31.33 -15.27
N GLU A 464 5.73 30.10 -15.55
CA GLU A 464 6.35 29.75 -16.82
C GLU A 464 5.41 28.82 -17.59
N ASP A 465 5.37 29.03 -18.90
CA ASP A 465 4.68 28.09 -19.76
C ASP A 465 5.47 26.78 -19.85
N MET A 466 4.75 25.67 -19.73
CA MET A 466 5.32 24.34 -19.82
C MET A 466 4.73 23.59 -21.00
N THR A 467 5.36 22.48 -21.39
CA THR A 467 4.78 21.55 -22.37
C THR A 467 3.93 20.51 -21.65
N PHE A 468 2.94 19.93 -22.34
CA PHE A 468 2.12 18.87 -21.75
C PHE A 468 2.92 17.62 -21.36
N TYR A 469 4.02 17.33 -22.05
CA TYR A 469 4.94 16.26 -21.63
C TYR A 469 5.59 16.56 -20.28
N SER A 470 6.06 17.79 -20.07
CA SER A 470 6.63 18.22 -18.78
C SER A 470 5.58 18.17 -17.66
N PHE A 471 4.34 18.54 -17.98
CA PHE A 471 3.21 18.48 -17.05
C PHE A 471 2.88 17.03 -16.67
N TYR A 472 2.69 16.15 -17.66
CA TYR A 472 2.48 14.72 -17.45
C TYR A 472 3.57 14.08 -16.60
N SER A 473 4.84 14.33 -16.94
CA SER A 473 5.99 13.78 -16.22
C SER A 473 6.01 14.26 -14.76
N THR A 474 5.78 15.55 -14.53
CA THR A 474 5.76 16.12 -13.17
C THR A 474 4.60 15.57 -12.34
N ILE A 475 3.38 15.47 -12.90
CA ILE A 475 2.24 14.90 -12.18
C ILE A 475 2.49 13.42 -11.87
N LYS A 476 3.03 12.64 -12.81
CA LYS A 476 3.37 11.23 -12.61
C LYS A 476 4.35 11.06 -11.44
N GLU A 477 5.37 11.93 -11.35
CA GLU A 477 6.30 11.97 -10.22
C GLU A 477 5.61 12.32 -8.91
N LEU A 478 4.76 13.36 -8.89
CA LEU A 478 4.04 13.78 -7.67
C LEU A 478 3.04 12.72 -7.17
N LEU A 479 2.43 11.95 -8.06
CA LEU A 479 1.52 10.87 -7.71
C LEU A 479 2.22 9.70 -7.02
N PHE A 480 3.50 9.48 -7.32
CA PHE A 480 4.25 8.33 -6.82
C PHE A 480 4.35 8.32 -5.29
N ASP A 481 4.41 9.48 -4.64
CA ASP A 481 4.49 9.58 -3.17
C ASP A 481 3.14 9.90 -2.51
N ARG A 482 2.07 10.11 -3.29
CA ARG A 482 0.75 10.51 -2.78
C ARG A 482 -0.01 9.28 -2.28
N THR A 483 -0.42 9.32 -1.01
CA THR A 483 -1.13 8.22 -0.36
C THR A 483 -2.42 8.69 0.30
N VAL A 484 -3.42 7.82 0.37
CA VAL A 484 -4.72 8.06 1.01
C VAL A 484 -5.09 6.92 1.95
N SER A 485 -5.85 7.23 2.98
CA SER A 485 -6.48 6.23 3.85
C SER A 485 -7.93 6.05 3.42
N PHE A 486 -8.40 4.80 3.36
CA PHE A 486 -9.80 4.50 3.08
C PHE A 486 -10.53 4.27 4.41
N GLN A 487 -11.66 4.96 4.61
CA GLN A 487 -12.54 4.65 5.74
C GLN A 487 -13.25 3.34 5.46
N GLN A 488 -13.20 2.41 6.42
CA GLN A 488 -13.95 1.17 6.35
C GLN A 488 -15.28 1.35 7.08
N THR A 489 -16.37 0.86 6.48
CA THR A 489 -17.74 0.97 7.02
C THR A 489 -18.21 -0.39 7.57
N ARG A 490 -17.76 -0.76 8.77
CA ARG A 490 -18.34 -1.87 9.56
C ARG A 490 -18.22 -1.57 11.05
N ASP A 491 -19.13 -2.10 11.88
CA ASP A 491 -19.25 -1.72 13.29
C ASP A 491 -18.25 -2.44 14.24
N ARG A 492 -17.66 -3.58 13.85
CA ARG A 492 -16.64 -4.31 14.65
C ARG A 492 -15.52 -4.90 13.78
N HIS A 493 -14.27 -4.76 14.20
CA HIS A 493 -13.08 -5.09 13.41
C HIS A 493 -11.85 -5.38 14.27
N VAL A 494 -11.01 -6.32 13.82
CA VAL A 494 -9.65 -6.49 14.34
C VAL A 494 -8.85 -5.23 14.01
N HIS A 495 -8.20 -4.64 15.01
CA HIS A 495 -7.44 -3.39 14.82
C HIS A 495 -6.02 -3.68 14.34
N CYS A 496 -5.76 -3.43 13.07
CA CYS A 496 -4.45 -3.57 12.46
C CYS A 496 -3.70 -2.23 12.42
N MET A 497 -2.58 -2.15 13.16
CA MET A 497 -1.87 -0.89 13.39
C MET A 497 -0.36 -1.07 13.57
N ALA A 498 0.38 0.04 13.62
CA ALA A 498 1.80 0.00 13.91
C ALA A 498 2.04 -0.14 15.44
N PRO A 499 3.21 -0.63 15.88
CA PRO A 499 3.54 -0.72 17.31
C PRO A 499 3.49 0.59 18.09
N SER A 500 3.60 1.74 17.41
CA SER A 500 3.45 3.07 18.03
C SER A 500 2.02 3.36 18.47
N ASP A 501 1.04 2.79 17.76
CA ASP A 501 -0.36 3.22 17.86
C ASP A 501 -1.14 2.43 18.93
N ILE A 502 -0.58 1.30 19.39
CA ILE A 502 -1.16 0.47 20.46
C ILE A 502 -0.99 1.10 21.85
N GLN A 503 -0.15 2.13 21.97
CA GLN A 503 0.29 2.68 23.23
C GLN A 503 -0.88 3.14 24.12
N GLY A 504 -1.00 2.52 25.29
CA GLY A 504 -2.02 2.87 26.28
C GLY A 504 -3.44 2.45 25.93
N ILE A 505 -3.61 1.63 24.88
CA ILE A 505 -4.87 1.01 24.52
C ILE A 505 -4.81 -0.46 24.91
N PRO A 506 -5.64 -0.92 25.86
CA PRO A 506 -5.66 -2.32 26.25
C PRO A 506 -6.49 -3.14 25.25
N TYR A 507 -6.02 -4.34 24.92
CA TYR A 507 -6.74 -5.32 24.09
C TYR A 507 -6.78 -6.64 24.83
N LYS A 508 -7.83 -7.46 24.68
CA LYS A 508 -7.83 -8.80 25.29
C LYS A 508 -6.70 -9.64 24.70
N LYS A 509 -6.52 -9.55 23.37
CA LYS A 509 -5.52 -10.33 22.63
C LYS A 509 -4.73 -9.46 21.69
N VAL A 510 -3.40 -9.61 21.70
CA VAL A 510 -2.49 -8.86 20.82
C VAL A 510 -1.67 -9.83 19.99
N PHE A 511 -1.66 -9.63 18.67
CA PHE A 511 -0.83 -10.36 17.71
C PHE A 511 0.26 -9.43 17.18
N ALA A 512 1.52 -9.62 17.58
CA ALA A 512 2.65 -8.89 17.01
C ALA A 512 3.37 -9.79 15.98
N ILE A 513 3.29 -9.40 14.72
CA ILE A 513 3.76 -10.21 13.59
C ILE A 513 5.05 -9.66 12.98
N GLY A 514 5.75 -10.48 12.20
CA GLY A 514 6.98 -10.09 11.53
C GLY A 514 8.16 -9.83 12.45
N LEU A 515 8.29 -10.62 13.52
CA LEU A 515 9.39 -10.55 14.49
C LEU A 515 10.64 -11.28 13.96
N PHE A 516 11.20 -10.76 12.88
CA PHE A 516 12.48 -11.22 12.31
C PHE A 516 13.42 -10.04 12.01
N GLU A 517 14.71 -10.33 11.86
CA GLU A 517 15.75 -9.32 11.67
C GLU A 517 15.49 -8.43 10.44
N GLY A 518 15.60 -7.11 10.64
CA GLY A 518 15.38 -6.11 9.60
C GLY A 518 13.93 -5.61 9.51
N GLU A 519 12.96 -6.41 9.95
CA GLU A 519 11.54 -6.09 9.91
C GLU A 519 11.03 -5.52 11.25
N PHE A 520 11.19 -6.27 12.34
CA PHE A 520 10.91 -5.81 13.70
C PHE A 520 11.94 -6.37 14.69
N PRO A 521 12.98 -5.61 15.06
CA PRO A 521 13.18 -4.17 14.86
C PRO A 521 13.43 -3.76 13.42
N LYS A 522 12.83 -2.63 13.04
CA LYS A 522 13.01 -2.07 11.70
C LYS A 522 14.40 -1.47 11.54
N LYS A 523 15.11 -1.93 10.51
CA LYS A 523 16.38 -1.33 10.07
C LYS A 523 16.11 -0.13 9.17
N GLU A 524 16.64 1.03 9.53
CA GLU A 524 16.53 2.21 8.65
C GLU A 524 17.33 1.99 7.36
N ALA A 525 16.74 2.40 6.22
CA ALA A 525 17.44 2.42 4.95
C ALA A 525 18.65 3.37 5.03
N LEU A 526 19.74 3.01 4.34
CA LEU A 526 20.91 3.86 4.26
C LEU A 526 20.53 5.21 3.60
N ASN A 527 20.65 6.29 4.37
CA ASN A 527 20.44 7.64 3.86
C ASN A 527 21.70 8.10 3.11
N CYS A 528 21.54 8.48 1.84
CA CYS A 528 22.65 8.94 1.00
C CYS A 528 23.17 10.34 1.40
N ILE A 529 22.35 11.14 2.10
CA ILE A 529 22.67 12.50 2.55
C ILE A 529 23.49 12.48 3.83
N ILE A 530 23.13 11.66 4.81
CA ILE A 530 23.85 11.58 6.10
C ILE A 530 23.96 10.14 6.61
N ARG A 531 25.19 9.71 6.90
CA ARG A 531 25.50 8.40 7.47
C ARG A 531 25.39 8.40 8.98
N ASP A 532 25.17 7.24 9.57
CA ASP A 532 24.98 7.10 11.02
C ASP A 532 26.17 7.61 11.85
N VAL A 533 27.42 7.37 11.40
CA VAL A 533 28.63 7.91 12.04
C VAL A 533 28.61 9.44 12.07
N GLU A 534 28.09 10.05 11.00
CA GLU A 534 27.95 11.51 10.90
C GLU A 534 26.83 12.01 11.83
N LYS A 535 25.71 11.29 11.92
CA LYS A 535 24.63 11.57 12.88
C LYS A 535 25.15 11.56 14.33
N LYS A 536 25.84 10.48 14.73
CA LYS A 536 26.43 10.35 16.09
C LYS A 536 27.40 11.49 16.41
N SER A 537 28.26 11.87 15.46
CA SER A 537 29.19 12.99 15.65
C SER A 537 28.47 14.34 15.77
N LEU A 538 27.45 14.58 14.95
CA LEU A 538 26.65 15.82 15.04
C LEU A 538 25.87 15.88 16.35
N ASN A 539 25.30 14.75 16.80
CA ASN A 539 24.55 14.63 18.06
C ASN A 539 25.35 15.00 19.31
N GLN A 540 26.69 14.87 19.29
CA GLN A 540 27.55 15.32 20.39
C GLN A 540 27.51 16.84 20.59
N SER A 541 27.28 17.60 19.51
CA SER A 541 27.22 19.06 19.55
C SER A 541 25.78 19.57 19.50
N TYR A 542 24.95 18.94 18.68
CA TYR A 542 23.56 19.26 18.40
C TYR A 542 22.79 17.95 18.31
N GLU A 543 22.03 17.59 19.34
CA GLU A 543 21.16 16.40 19.35
C GLU A 543 19.99 16.61 18.37
N VAL A 544 20.26 16.37 17.09
CA VAL A 544 19.42 16.76 15.94
C VAL A 544 18.91 15.55 15.21
N PHE A 545 19.74 14.51 15.11
CA PHE A 545 19.43 13.35 14.29
C PHE A 545 19.10 12.18 15.17
N LYS A 546 18.15 11.37 14.75
CA LYS A 546 17.97 10.06 15.31
C LYS A 546 19.03 9.10 14.78
N ASP A 547 19.99 8.75 15.63
CA ASP A 547 21.04 7.77 15.32
C ASP A 547 20.59 6.33 15.57
N SER A 548 21.43 5.37 15.18
CA SER A 548 21.16 3.94 15.34
C SER A 548 20.86 3.50 16.77
N ASP A 549 21.49 4.11 17.79
CA ASP A 549 21.28 3.72 19.19
C ASP A 549 19.89 4.20 19.66
N GLN A 550 19.52 5.42 19.30
CA GLN A 550 18.17 5.96 19.55
C GLN A 550 17.08 5.22 18.76
N GLN A 551 17.38 4.78 17.53
CA GLN A 551 16.47 3.94 16.73
C GLN A 551 16.23 2.60 17.41
N ILE A 552 17.27 1.91 17.87
CA ILE A 552 17.12 0.63 18.59
C ILE A 552 16.31 0.83 19.87
N ALA A 553 16.61 1.86 20.67
CA ALA A 553 15.85 2.16 21.88
C ALA A 553 14.36 2.42 21.60
N GLN A 554 14.03 3.07 20.48
CA GLN A 554 12.64 3.25 20.06
C GLN A 554 12.00 1.92 19.66
N GLU A 555 12.67 1.07 18.88
CA GLU A 555 12.12 -0.23 18.50
C GLU A 555 11.92 -1.14 19.73
N GLN A 556 12.80 -1.04 20.74
CA GLN A 556 12.61 -1.70 22.04
C GLN A 556 11.36 -1.17 22.77
N PHE A 557 11.15 0.15 22.77
CA PHE A 557 9.95 0.76 23.35
C PHE A 557 8.66 0.31 22.63
N TYR A 558 8.72 0.17 21.32
CA TYR A 558 7.63 -0.37 20.50
C TYR A 558 7.32 -1.82 20.82
N PHE A 559 8.34 -2.67 20.96
CA PHE A 559 8.14 -4.05 21.39
C PHE A 559 7.57 -4.10 22.82
N PHE A 560 8.07 -3.26 23.73
CA PHE A 560 7.51 -3.09 25.07
C PHE A 560 6.01 -2.74 25.04
N ASN A 561 5.55 -1.86 24.13
CA ASN A 561 4.12 -1.55 24.02
C ASN A 561 3.28 -2.77 23.61
N CYS A 562 3.79 -3.62 22.72
CA CYS A 562 3.13 -4.88 22.36
C CYS A 562 2.98 -5.82 23.56
N LEU A 563 3.95 -5.83 24.49
CA LEU A 563 3.91 -6.67 25.70
C LEU A 563 2.99 -6.12 26.80
N ASN A 564 2.72 -4.81 26.82
CA ASN A 564 1.92 -4.16 27.88
C ASN A 564 0.44 -3.99 27.55
N SER A 565 0.09 -4.06 26.27
CA SER A 565 -1.30 -3.90 25.81
C SER A 565 -2.21 -5.12 26.06
N PRO A 566 -1.77 -6.39 25.92
CA PRO A 566 -2.66 -7.53 26.08
C PRO A 566 -3.12 -7.69 27.54
N ILE A 567 -4.42 -7.89 27.72
CA ILE A 567 -5.05 -8.20 29.02
C ILE A 567 -4.99 -9.70 29.29
N GLU A 568 -5.19 -10.55 28.27
CA GLU A 568 -5.33 -12.00 28.43
C GLU A 568 -4.19 -12.79 27.77
N GLU A 569 -3.96 -12.56 26.46
CA GLU A 569 -3.05 -13.37 25.65
C GLU A 569 -2.23 -12.52 24.66
N LEU A 570 -0.96 -12.89 24.49
CA LEU A 570 -0.02 -12.34 23.53
C LEU A 570 0.39 -13.41 22.51
N TYR A 571 0.28 -13.08 21.24
CA TYR A 571 0.71 -13.91 20.13
C TYR A 571 1.84 -13.20 19.39
N LEU A 572 2.96 -13.86 19.23
CA LEU A 572 4.14 -13.38 18.53
C LEU A 572 4.32 -14.25 17.29
N SER A 573 4.67 -13.67 16.15
CA SER A 573 4.94 -14.47 14.95
C SER A 573 6.10 -13.96 14.13
N TYR A 574 6.72 -14.90 13.41
CA TYR A 574 7.73 -14.63 12.40
C TYR A 574 7.70 -15.69 11.30
N PRO A 575 8.12 -15.35 10.07
CA PRO A 575 8.26 -16.31 8.98
C PRO A 575 9.65 -16.93 9.02
N LEU A 576 9.83 -18.09 8.38
CA LEU A 576 11.13 -18.73 8.11
C LEU A 576 11.77 -18.26 6.81
N LEU A 577 10.96 -17.78 5.86
CA LEU A 577 11.40 -17.28 4.57
C LEU A 577 10.82 -15.89 4.31
N ASP A 578 11.66 -14.99 3.79
CA ASP A 578 11.24 -13.66 3.31
C ASP A 578 10.59 -13.73 1.91
N ASP A 579 10.17 -12.58 1.38
CA ASP A 579 9.55 -12.45 0.05
C ASP A 579 10.49 -12.91 -1.10
N SER A 580 11.80 -12.94 -0.85
CA SER A 580 12.82 -13.40 -1.78
C SER A 580 13.21 -14.87 -1.57
N VAL A 581 12.44 -15.61 -0.77
CA VAL A 581 12.68 -17.03 -0.42
C VAL A 581 14.04 -17.23 0.28
N ARG A 582 14.47 -16.23 1.05
CA ARG A 582 15.69 -16.31 1.87
C ARG A 582 15.33 -16.61 3.31
N GLU A 583 16.16 -17.40 3.97
CA GLU A 583 16.02 -17.66 5.39
C GLU A 583 16.05 -16.36 6.19
N THR A 584 15.06 -16.20 7.05
CA THR A 584 14.96 -15.11 8.01
C THR A 584 15.54 -15.54 9.35
N LEU A 585 16.19 -14.60 10.04
CA LEU A 585 16.62 -14.78 11.41
C LEU A 585 15.54 -14.25 12.35
N PRO A 586 15.13 -15.00 13.39
CA PRO A 586 14.21 -14.48 14.40
C PRO A 586 14.73 -13.17 15.00
N SER A 587 13.80 -12.30 15.40
CA SER A 587 14.16 -11.04 16.04
C SER A 587 14.86 -11.30 17.36
N PHE A 588 15.95 -10.58 17.63
CA PHE A 588 16.63 -10.63 18.93
C PHE A 588 15.75 -10.16 20.10
N PHE A 589 14.59 -9.54 19.84
CA PHE A 589 13.58 -9.29 20.87
C PHE A 589 12.94 -10.56 21.41
N LEU A 590 12.87 -11.62 20.60
CA LEU A 590 12.40 -12.93 21.02
C LEU A 590 13.43 -13.60 21.95
N ASP A 591 14.73 -13.44 21.68
CA ASP A 591 15.78 -13.95 22.56
C ASP A 591 15.75 -13.28 23.94
N GLU A 592 15.57 -11.96 23.98
CA GLU A 592 15.37 -11.20 25.22
C GLU A 592 14.15 -11.73 25.98
N LEU A 593 13.04 -11.98 25.27
CA LEU A 593 11.83 -12.54 25.86
C LEU A 593 12.07 -13.93 26.47
N ALA A 594 12.68 -14.85 25.71
CA ALA A 594 13.00 -16.20 26.14
C ALA A 594 13.90 -16.20 27.39
N TYR A 595 14.88 -15.30 27.40
CA TYR A 595 15.77 -15.09 28.54
C TYR A 595 15.02 -14.72 29.82
N HIS A 596 14.09 -13.73 29.77
CA HIS A 596 13.29 -13.33 30.93
C HIS A 596 12.24 -14.37 31.34
N LEU A 597 11.76 -15.18 30.39
CA LEU A 597 10.87 -16.31 30.69
C LEU A 597 11.60 -17.51 31.29
N SER A 598 12.93 -17.57 31.17
CA SER A 598 13.74 -18.74 31.53
C SER A 598 13.27 -20.02 30.82
N LYS A 599 12.80 -19.90 29.57
CA LYS A 599 12.33 -21.01 28.72
C LYS A 599 12.83 -20.81 27.28
N PRO A 600 13.16 -21.88 26.54
CA PRO A 600 13.49 -21.77 25.13
C PRO A 600 12.26 -21.30 24.34
N LEU A 601 12.48 -20.62 23.22
CA LEU A 601 11.40 -20.16 22.33
C LEU A 601 10.51 -21.30 21.84
N ASP A 602 11.10 -22.48 21.63
CA ASP A 602 10.38 -23.67 21.16
C ASP A 602 9.25 -24.11 22.10
N ASP A 603 9.36 -23.83 23.40
CA ASP A 603 8.32 -24.12 24.39
C ASP A 603 7.09 -23.21 24.25
N LEU A 604 7.24 -22.07 23.56
CA LEU A 604 6.16 -21.13 23.28
C LEU A 604 5.44 -21.45 21.96
N ASN A 605 5.99 -22.33 21.12
CA ASN A 605 5.46 -22.62 19.79
C ASN A 605 4.05 -23.18 19.87
N LEU A 606 3.12 -22.44 19.27
CA LEU A 606 1.76 -22.84 19.06
C LEU A 606 1.67 -23.64 17.77
N ILE A 607 1.39 -24.93 17.90
CA ILE A 607 1.14 -25.79 16.74
C ILE A 607 -0.25 -25.46 16.19
N ILE A 608 -0.27 -24.86 15.00
CA ILE A 608 -1.49 -24.63 14.23
C ILE A 608 -1.54 -25.75 13.20
N GLU A 609 -2.43 -26.72 13.42
CA GLU A 609 -2.61 -27.87 12.51
C GLU A 609 -3.10 -27.39 11.14
N ASN A 610 -2.52 -27.96 10.08
CA ASN A 610 -2.91 -27.64 8.70
C ASN A 610 -4.27 -28.24 8.31
N ASP A 611 -4.83 -29.14 9.13
CA ASP A 611 -6.05 -29.91 8.84
C ASP A 611 -7.37 -29.22 9.27
N GLU A 612 -7.27 -27.99 9.74
CA GLU A 612 -8.41 -27.12 10.00
C GLU A 612 -8.75 -26.35 8.70
N PHE A 613 -10.01 -26.44 8.26
CA PHE A 613 -10.51 -25.83 7.02
C PHE A 613 -10.95 -24.40 7.26
N TYR A 614 -10.46 -23.47 6.45
CA TYR A 614 -10.69 -22.04 6.68
C TYR A 614 -11.15 -21.27 5.45
N TYR A 615 -10.90 -21.82 4.26
CA TYR A 615 -11.48 -21.30 3.02
C TYR A 615 -12.73 -22.10 2.65
N ALA A 616 -13.73 -21.42 2.09
CA ALA A 616 -14.94 -22.06 1.60
C ALA A 616 -14.59 -23.15 0.56
N GLU A 617 -13.57 -22.90 -0.26
CA GLU A 617 -13.01 -23.80 -1.27
C GLU A 617 -12.44 -25.09 -0.67
N GLU A 618 -11.76 -25.02 0.47
CA GLU A 618 -11.24 -26.21 1.14
C GLU A 618 -12.40 -27.04 1.70
N VAL A 619 -13.43 -26.39 2.27
CA VAL A 619 -14.64 -27.10 2.73
C VAL A 619 -15.43 -27.67 1.56
N TYR A 620 -15.53 -26.97 0.42
CA TYR A 620 -16.13 -27.51 -0.80
C TYR A 620 -15.35 -28.73 -1.31
N HIS A 621 -14.02 -28.68 -1.31
CA HIS A 621 -13.18 -29.79 -1.73
C HIS A 621 -13.37 -31.00 -0.81
N TYR A 622 -13.30 -30.77 0.50
CA TYR A 622 -13.50 -31.80 1.51
C TYR A 622 -14.93 -32.37 1.46
N TYR A 623 -15.95 -31.52 1.33
CA TYR A 623 -17.33 -31.96 1.06
C TYR A 623 -17.38 -32.91 -0.13
N GLY A 624 -16.77 -32.53 -1.26
CA GLY A 624 -16.71 -33.36 -2.45
C GLY A 624 -16.01 -34.70 -2.25
N GLN A 625 -14.90 -34.72 -1.48
CA GLN A 625 -14.20 -35.95 -1.13
C GLN A 625 -15.06 -36.87 -0.27
N ILE A 626 -15.67 -36.35 0.80
CA ILE A 626 -16.45 -37.14 1.75
C ILE A 626 -17.74 -37.66 1.11
N GLN A 627 -18.46 -36.82 0.36
CA GLN A 627 -19.69 -37.24 -0.34
C GLN A 627 -19.41 -38.14 -1.55
N GLY A 628 -18.32 -37.89 -2.28
CA GLY A 628 -17.93 -38.70 -3.44
C GLY A 628 -17.40 -40.08 -3.08
N GLN A 629 -16.68 -40.20 -1.95
CA GLN A 629 -16.13 -41.47 -1.44
C GLN A 629 -17.01 -42.14 -0.38
N GLU A 630 -18.15 -41.53 -0.01
CA GLU A 630 -19.11 -42.04 0.98
C GLU A 630 -18.49 -42.32 2.37
N VAL A 631 -17.56 -41.46 2.82
CA VAL A 631 -16.80 -41.63 4.07
C VAL A 631 -17.63 -41.20 5.28
N SER A 632 -18.37 -42.15 5.87
CA SER A 632 -19.33 -41.87 6.95
C SER A 632 -18.70 -41.36 8.26
N SER A 633 -17.43 -41.69 8.55
CA SER A 633 -16.76 -41.32 9.81
C SER A 633 -16.48 -39.82 9.96
N GLU A 634 -16.40 -39.11 8.84
CA GLU A 634 -16.04 -37.69 8.78
C GLU A 634 -17.29 -36.77 8.64
N GLN A 635 -18.49 -37.35 8.52
CA GLN A 635 -19.73 -36.59 8.26
C GLN A 635 -20.04 -35.58 9.38
N GLY A 636 -19.80 -35.95 10.64
CA GLY A 636 -20.01 -35.03 11.77
C GLY A 636 -19.07 -33.82 11.75
N LYS A 637 -17.81 -34.01 11.30
CA LYS A 637 -16.85 -32.91 11.11
C LYS A 637 -17.28 -32.03 9.93
N LEU A 638 -17.72 -32.63 8.83
CA LEU A 638 -18.22 -31.92 7.66
C LEU A 638 -19.45 -31.05 7.97
N ASP A 639 -20.43 -31.57 8.70
CA ASP A 639 -21.64 -30.82 9.06
C ASP A 639 -21.31 -29.59 9.91
N GLN A 640 -20.35 -29.71 10.83
CA GLN A 640 -19.83 -28.57 11.60
C GLN A 640 -19.17 -27.53 10.70
N LEU A 641 -18.30 -27.96 9.76
CA LEU A 641 -17.63 -27.05 8.83
C LEU A 641 -18.62 -26.31 7.92
N ILE A 642 -19.64 -26.98 7.39
CA ILE A 642 -20.68 -26.34 6.57
C ILE A 642 -21.41 -25.25 7.37
N LEU A 643 -21.75 -25.53 8.64
CA LEU A 643 -22.38 -24.56 9.53
C LEU A 643 -21.47 -23.33 9.77
N MET A 644 -20.17 -23.57 9.93
CA MET A 644 -19.16 -22.54 10.24
C MET A 644 -18.81 -21.66 9.04
N SER A 645 -18.81 -22.21 7.83
CA SER A 645 -18.28 -21.55 6.64
C SER A 645 -19.33 -20.76 5.85
N ASN A 646 -20.59 -20.73 6.30
CA ASN A 646 -21.72 -20.06 5.63
C ASN A 646 -21.71 -20.27 4.10
N LEU A 647 -21.51 -21.53 3.71
CA LEU A 647 -21.27 -21.89 2.32
C LEU A 647 -22.48 -21.54 1.45
N ASN A 648 -22.19 -21.15 0.21
CA ASN A 648 -23.22 -20.94 -0.78
C ASN A 648 -23.82 -22.29 -1.18
N ARG A 649 -25.09 -22.52 -0.83
CA ARG A 649 -25.80 -23.76 -1.16
C ARG A 649 -25.83 -24.05 -2.66
N SER A 650 -25.77 -23.05 -3.53
CA SER A 650 -25.70 -23.30 -4.97
C SER A 650 -24.38 -23.95 -5.38
N HIS A 651 -23.27 -23.64 -4.70
CA HIS A 651 -21.99 -24.31 -4.93
C HIS A 651 -21.99 -25.74 -4.41
N ILE A 652 -22.62 -26.00 -3.27
CA ILE A 652 -22.81 -27.36 -2.75
C ILE A 652 -23.61 -28.19 -3.77
N GLN A 653 -24.74 -27.64 -4.27
CA GLN A 653 -25.54 -28.29 -5.29
C GLN A 653 -24.72 -28.59 -6.55
N LEU A 654 -23.89 -27.65 -7.03
CA LEU A 654 -23.01 -27.89 -8.18
C LEU A 654 -22.00 -29.03 -7.93
N ILE A 655 -21.55 -29.21 -6.69
CA ILE A 655 -20.66 -30.32 -6.33
C ILE A 655 -21.45 -31.64 -6.32
N ASP A 656 -22.66 -31.66 -5.73
CA ASP A 656 -23.54 -32.83 -5.75
C ASP A 656 -23.91 -33.26 -7.17
N ASP A 657 -24.22 -32.29 -8.04
CA ASP A 657 -24.49 -32.54 -9.46
C ASP A 657 -23.27 -33.18 -10.13
N ARG A 658 -22.06 -32.66 -9.87
CA ARG A 658 -20.81 -33.23 -10.42
C ARG A 658 -20.51 -34.64 -9.89
N ILE A 659 -20.76 -34.89 -8.60
CA ILE A 659 -20.64 -36.24 -8.02
C ILE A 659 -21.62 -37.18 -8.73
N THR A 660 -22.86 -36.73 -8.96
CA THR A 660 -23.88 -37.48 -9.68
C THR A 660 -23.44 -37.79 -11.12
N VAL A 661 -22.88 -36.80 -11.83
CA VAL A 661 -22.32 -36.98 -13.18
C VAL A 661 -21.22 -38.04 -13.19
N GLU A 662 -20.27 -38.00 -12.25
CA GLU A 662 -19.19 -38.99 -12.19
C GLU A 662 -19.69 -40.39 -11.77
N LYS A 663 -20.72 -40.48 -10.92
CA LYS A 663 -21.40 -41.75 -10.61
C LYS A 663 -22.08 -42.33 -11.85
N LEU A 664 -22.72 -41.49 -12.67
CA LEU A 664 -23.36 -41.92 -13.93
C LEU A 664 -22.33 -42.38 -14.98
N ARG A 665 -21.21 -41.65 -15.13
CA ARG A 665 -20.09 -42.06 -16.00
C ARG A 665 -19.41 -43.36 -15.58
N SER A 666 -19.41 -43.64 -14.28
CA SER A 666 -18.88 -44.90 -13.74
C SER A 666 -19.89 -46.05 -13.85
N SER A 667 -21.11 -45.79 -14.32
CA SER A 667 -22.15 -46.80 -14.48
C SER A 667 -21.96 -47.61 -15.78
N LEU A 668 -22.68 -48.73 -15.90
CA LEU A 668 -22.59 -49.61 -17.07
C LEU A 668 -23.33 -49.05 -18.30
N ASN A 669 -24.18 -48.02 -18.13
CA ASN A 669 -25.01 -47.47 -19.21
C ASN A 669 -24.52 -46.08 -19.58
N PHE A 670 -24.48 -45.80 -20.88
CA PHE A 670 -24.16 -44.45 -21.36
C PHE A 670 -25.26 -43.46 -20.98
N SER A 671 -24.84 -42.30 -20.51
CA SER A 671 -25.72 -41.19 -20.09
C SER A 671 -25.58 -39.96 -20.99
N GLU A 672 -26.39 -38.93 -20.75
CA GLU A 672 -26.27 -37.62 -21.41
C GLU A 672 -24.87 -36.98 -21.22
N TYR A 673 -24.18 -37.31 -20.13
CA TYR A 673 -22.82 -36.84 -19.81
C TYR A 673 -21.70 -37.58 -20.57
N GLU A 674 -22.07 -38.59 -21.35
CA GLU A 674 -21.21 -39.37 -22.25
C GLU A 674 -21.64 -39.21 -23.72
N GLY A 675 -22.57 -38.28 -24.00
CA GLY A 675 -22.97 -37.91 -25.35
C GLY A 675 -24.29 -38.54 -25.83
N VAL A 676 -25.08 -39.15 -24.95
CA VAL A 676 -26.44 -39.61 -25.28
C VAL A 676 -27.41 -38.43 -25.19
N LEU A 677 -27.61 -37.72 -26.30
CA LEU A 677 -28.40 -36.48 -26.38
C LEU A 677 -29.88 -36.73 -26.71
N ASP A 678 -30.53 -37.70 -26.06
CA ASP A 678 -31.93 -38.05 -26.33
C ASP A 678 -32.91 -37.07 -25.66
N GLY A 679 -33.91 -36.57 -26.41
CA GLY A 679 -35.16 -36.04 -25.83
C GLY A 679 -35.36 -34.53 -25.77
N ASP A 680 -34.58 -33.69 -26.45
CA ASP A 680 -34.77 -32.22 -26.50
C ASP A 680 -34.77 -31.70 -27.96
N GLU A 681 -35.80 -30.92 -28.36
CA GLU A 681 -35.90 -30.32 -29.71
C GLU A 681 -34.70 -29.42 -30.06
N HIS A 682 -34.01 -28.87 -29.06
CA HIS A 682 -32.79 -28.09 -29.28
C HIS A 682 -31.58 -28.95 -29.65
N ASN A 683 -31.57 -30.25 -29.32
CA ASN A 683 -30.51 -31.18 -29.71
C ASN A 683 -30.59 -31.56 -31.19
N ASP A 684 -31.77 -31.52 -31.81
CA ASP A 684 -31.92 -31.90 -33.23
C ASP A 684 -31.10 -31.02 -34.17
N GLN A 685 -31.01 -29.72 -33.89
CA GLN A 685 -30.17 -28.79 -34.66
C GLN A 685 -28.67 -29.06 -34.47
N LEU A 686 -28.27 -29.40 -33.24
CA LEU A 686 -26.88 -29.75 -32.92
C LEU A 686 -26.49 -31.08 -33.54
N ILE A 687 -27.38 -32.09 -33.46
CA ILE A 687 -27.22 -33.40 -34.08
C ILE A 687 -27.15 -33.24 -35.60
N SER A 688 -28.01 -32.43 -36.21
CA SER A 688 -27.93 -32.11 -37.64
C SER A 688 -26.60 -31.43 -37.99
N TYR A 689 -26.16 -30.44 -37.22
CA TYR A 689 -24.88 -29.77 -37.44
C TYR A 689 -23.69 -30.74 -37.33
N LEU A 690 -23.67 -31.60 -36.32
CA LEU A 690 -22.61 -32.58 -36.11
C LEU A 690 -22.61 -33.64 -37.22
N ASN A 691 -23.79 -34.13 -37.62
CA ASN A 691 -23.94 -35.06 -38.73
C ASN A 691 -23.44 -34.45 -40.05
N ASP A 692 -23.77 -33.18 -40.33
CA ASP A 692 -23.29 -32.48 -41.53
C ASP A 692 -21.78 -32.22 -41.48
N ALA A 693 -21.28 -31.76 -40.33
CA ALA A 693 -19.87 -31.39 -40.15
C ALA A 693 -18.92 -32.60 -40.14
N PHE A 694 -19.42 -33.78 -39.78
CA PHE A 694 -18.64 -35.02 -39.65
C PHE A 694 -19.17 -36.17 -40.51
N THR A 695 -19.86 -35.86 -41.61
CA THR A 695 -20.35 -36.84 -42.61
C THR A 695 -19.25 -37.81 -43.07
N ASP A 696 -18.03 -37.31 -43.28
CA ASP A 696 -16.85 -38.10 -43.65
C ASP A 696 -15.75 -37.98 -42.60
N ILE A 697 -15.77 -38.87 -41.60
CA ILE A 697 -14.74 -38.91 -40.56
C ILE A 697 -13.42 -39.45 -41.16
N SER A 698 -12.49 -38.53 -41.44
CA SER A 698 -11.12 -38.89 -41.87
C SER A 698 -10.37 -39.70 -40.80
N SER A 699 -9.38 -40.49 -41.22
CA SER A 699 -8.47 -41.20 -40.31
C SER A 699 -7.77 -40.26 -39.32
N SER A 700 -7.44 -39.03 -39.73
CA SER A 700 -6.84 -38.01 -38.86
C SER A 700 -7.80 -37.48 -37.78
N HIS A 701 -9.12 -37.46 -38.05
CA HIS A 701 -10.12 -37.13 -37.03
C HIS A 701 -10.18 -38.21 -35.95
N LEU A 702 -10.25 -39.49 -36.36
CA LEU A 702 -10.23 -40.63 -35.44
C LEU A 702 -8.93 -40.73 -34.65
N GLU A 703 -7.79 -40.49 -35.30
CA GLU A 703 -6.48 -40.48 -34.64
C GLU A 703 -6.41 -39.37 -33.59
N ARG A 704 -6.90 -38.17 -33.91
CA ARG A 704 -6.91 -37.05 -32.96
C ARG A 704 -7.88 -37.28 -31.81
N TYR A 705 -9.05 -37.85 -32.08
CA TYR A 705 -10.00 -38.26 -31.05
C TYR A 705 -9.39 -39.33 -30.14
N GLY A 706 -8.79 -40.36 -30.71
CA GLY A 706 -8.12 -41.43 -29.95
C GLY A 706 -6.92 -40.95 -29.13
N GLN A 707 -6.18 -39.94 -29.62
CA GLN A 707 -5.10 -39.31 -28.86
C GLN A 707 -5.64 -38.42 -27.73
N CYS A 708 -6.66 -37.60 -28.00
CA CYS A 708 -7.25 -36.69 -27.03
C CYS A 708 -8.65 -36.23 -27.48
N PRO A 709 -9.74 -36.80 -26.92
CA PRO A 709 -11.11 -36.41 -27.25
C PRO A 709 -11.37 -34.91 -27.03
N HIS A 710 -10.76 -34.34 -25.98
CA HIS A 710 -10.88 -32.92 -25.66
C HIS A 710 -10.24 -32.01 -26.72
N ARG A 711 -9.10 -32.42 -27.31
CA ARG A 711 -8.45 -31.70 -28.41
C ARG A 711 -9.27 -31.76 -29.69
N PHE A 712 -9.85 -32.92 -30.00
CA PHE A 712 -10.78 -33.08 -31.11
C PHE A 712 -12.00 -32.16 -30.94
N PHE A 713 -12.60 -32.13 -29.76
CA PHE A 713 -13.72 -31.24 -29.46
C PHE A 713 -13.37 -29.76 -29.71
N PHE A 714 -12.24 -29.27 -29.19
CA PHE A 714 -11.87 -27.87 -29.42
C PHE A 714 -11.52 -27.56 -30.88
N TYR A 715 -10.77 -28.43 -31.54
CA TYR A 715 -10.17 -28.12 -32.84
C TYR A 715 -11.08 -28.45 -34.02
N ASP A 716 -11.82 -29.54 -33.94
CA ASP A 716 -12.62 -30.05 -35.05
C ASP A 716 -14.10 -29.71 -34.86
N VAL A 717 -14.63 -29.84 -33.64
CA VAL A 717 -16.05 -29.51 -33.33
C VAL A 717 -16.22 -27.99 -33.16
N LEU A 718 -15.49 -27.37 -32.24
CA LEU A 718 -15.58 -25.92 -31.97
C LEU A 718 -14.71 -25.06 -32.89
N ARG A 719 -13.83 -25.68 -33.69
CA ARG A 719 -12.94 -25.03 -34.67
C ARG A 719 -12.03 -23.95 -34.06
N LEU A 720 -11.66 -24.11 -32.79
CA LEU A 720 -10.75 -23.22 -32.08
C LEU A 720 -9.32 -23.40 -32.59
N ARG A 721 -8.63 -22.28 -32.79
CA ARG A 721 -7.23 -22.24 -33.24
C ARG A 721 -6.36 -21.72 -32.09
N LYS A 722 -5.16 -22.30 -31.92
CA LYS A 722 -4.21 -21.90 -30.88
C LYS A 722 -3.89 -20.40 -31.02
N ARG A 723 -3.98 -19.66 -29.92
CA ARG A 723 -3.56 -18.26 -29.80
C ARG A 723 -2.07 -18.18 -30.11
N ARG A 724 -1.65 -17.28 -31.01
CA ARG A 724 -0.22 -16.98 -31.17
C ARG A 724 0.19 -16.12 -29.98
N GLU A 725 1.15 -16.59 -29.20
CA GLU A 725 1.84 -15.75 -28.22
C GLU A 725 2.71 -14.78 -29.02
N SER A 726 2.64 -13.50 -28.70
CA SER A 726 3.58 -12.52 -29.22
C SER A 726 4.95 -12.83 -28.63
N GLU A 727 5.87 -13.32 -29.45
CA GLU A 727 7.28 -13.38 -29.05
C GLU A 727 7.81 -11.94 -28.96
N ASP A 728 8.16 -11.48 -27.76
CA ASP A 728 8.67 -10.13 -27.48
C ASP A 728 10.06 -9.85 -28.11
N SER A 729 10.62 -10.80 -28.85
CA SER A 729 11.91 -10.66 -29.52
C SER A 729 11.78 -10.87 -31.02
N LEU A 730 12.23 -9.87 -31.79
CA LEU A 730 12.49 -10.01 -33.23
C LEU A 730 13.36 -11.24 -33.47
N SER A 731 12.87 -12.15 -34.33
CA SER A 731 13.64 -13.33 -34.70
C SER A 731 14.96 -12.90 -35.38
N PRO A 732 16.02 -13.72 -35.32
CA PRO A 732 17.27 -13.44 -36.04
C PRO A 732 17.05 -13.21 -37.55
N LEU A 733 16.00 -13.80 -38.12
CA LEU A 733 15.61 -13.61 -39.52
C LEU A 733 15.03 -12.21 -39.77
N ASP A 734 14.19 -11.71 -38.86
CA ASP A 734 13.61 -10.37 -38.93
C ASP A 734 14.68 -9.28 -38.75
N LYS A 735 15.65 -9.52 -37.85
CA LYS A 735 16.84 -8.66 -37.71
C LYS A 735 17.69 -8.66 -38.98
N GLY A 736 17.87 -9.82 -39.62
CA GLY A 736 18.59 -9.93 -40.89
C GLY A 736 17.90 -9.17 -42.04
N ASN A 737 16.57 -9.26 -42.12
CA ASN A 737 15.79 -8.55 -43.14
C ASN A 737 15.81 -7.03 -42.91
N ALA A 738 15.74 -6.56 -41.66
CA ALA A 738 15.81 -5.13 -41.33
C ALA A 738 17.15 -4.49 -41.72
N VAL A 739 18.26 -5.21 -41.52
CA VAL A 739 19.60 -4.75 -41.91
C VAL A 739 19.79 -4.72 -43.43
N HIS A 740 19.11 -5.60 -44.18
CA HIS A 740 19.13 -5.59 -45.63
C HIS A 740 18.27 -4.48 -46.28
N SER A 741 17.40 -3.85 -45.51
CA SER A 741 16.48 -2.80 -46.00
C SER A 741 16.94 -1.35 -45.71
N ILE A 742 18.15 -1.15 -45.18
CA ILE A 742 18.78 0.17 -44.98
C ILE A 742 19.81 0.44 -46.08
#